data_AF-A0A364NEJ3-F1
#
_entry.id   AF-A0A364NEJ3-F1
#
_cell.length_a   1.000
_cell.length_b   1.000
_cell.length_c   1.000
_cell.angle_alpha   90.00
_cell.angle_beta   90.00
_cell.angle_gamma   90.00
#
_symmetry.space_group_name_H-M   'P 1'
#
loop_
_entity.id
_entity.type
_entity.pdbx_description
1 polymer ?
#
loop_
_entity_poly.entity_id
_entity_poly.type
_entity_poly.pdbx_seq_one_letter_code
_entity_poly.pdbx_strand_id
1 'polypeptide(L)'
;MGFKLFATVATLAASLVSSAPLTLQEKRAPDGVPDYVLKYAPIVYLHSQDEYNPTDIQAFLNHTTPRVNYKEVDGPSKPLTTSNLDQMGKDTWLTSNDDVTKDPQWIKGTKPNSKGKTEGATTAAIIVNDKGDGNVDAFYMYFYAYNYGGKVLGWDKLNFGNHVGDWEHTMIRFSNGQPEGVWFSQHANGQAFRYSTVEKDSAGVRPVAYSSKGSHANYAIEGTHDHVIPNLNLPFGALEDYTDKGTMWDPLLSAWYYRFEPSGDSGVFKAFDGKAPTAWLDFKGHWGDKQYPKDDDRQVILFGQAKFSGGPTGPANKQLNRKKICPDNGNLCILRSILVPRKMEMDEKYWLQIPGAADTRVLETSNSLVSTLRGMAGDAPHSFRPAHAKGHLLTGTFVPALVASELTSAPHFNDTSTPITVRFSSSTGFPTIPDTDPNANPRGIAIRFHLPEQNGRRQHTDIIAHSTKYFPTRTGAEFLEFLKAATSDNAGEAVPEFLSRHPETARFLQDPKPSPDSFATEKFFGVNAFKFLNKGKITVLRYRIVPVAGEKHLDAEALKEKSDTYLFDELPQRLALSPIEFKLLAQIAEEGDVTDNATELWPEERTLIELGTIKIEKMMDDEESLTRQRSVIFDPIPRVSGLEPSEDPLLEVRANIYLISGKQRRATEEPPVMKDVVAMDAAKVAT
;
A
#
# COMPACT_ATOMS: atom_id res chain seq x y z
N MET A 1 32.10 -47.53 -71.99
CA MET A 1 33.08 -46.56 -71.46
C MET A 1 33.03 -46.67 -69.93
N GLY A 2 34.06 -47.25 -69.30
CA GLY A 2 34.27 -47.42 -67.84
C GLY A 2 33.26 -48.33 -67.09
N PHE A 3 33.49 -49.63 -66.86
CA PHE A 3 34.30 -50.25 -65.76
C PHE A 3 34.02 -49.61 -64.38
N LYS A 4 33.67 -50.27 -63.26
CA LYS A 4 33.58 -51.67 -62.76
C LYS A 4 32.70 -51.60 -61.46
N LEU A 5 31.80 -52.55 -61.17
CA LEU A 5 32.03 -53.78 -60.35
C LEU A 5 32.57 -53.47 -58.93
N PHE A 6 32.09 -54.01 -57.80
CA PHE A 6 31.38 -55.26 -57.50
C PHE A 6 30.71 -55.13 -56.11
N ALA A 7 29.72 -55.99 -55.86
CA ALA A 7 29.18 -56.34 -54.55
C ALA A 7 30.25 -56.76 -53.53
N THR A 8 29.94 -56.73 -52.22
CA THR A 8 29.79 -57.92 -51.36
C THR A 8 29.33 -57.52 -49.95
N VAL A 9 28.46 -58.35 -49.39
CA VAL A 9 27.95 -58.40 -48.01
C VAL A 9 29.06 -58.38 -46.96
N ALA A 10 28.84 -57.65 -45.85
CA ALA A 10 29.55 -57.84 -44.60
C ALA A 10 28.58 -57.74 -43.41
N THR A 11 28.45 -58.86 -42.70
CA THR A 11 27.91 -58.99 -41.34
C THR A 11 28.58 -58.03 -40.37
N LEU A 12 27.79 -57.31 -39.57
CA LEU A 12 28.26 -56.69 -38.34
C LEU A 12 27.41 -57.16 -37.16
N ALA A 13 28.02 -57.94 -36.27
CA ALA A 13 27.53 -58.16 -34.93
C ALA A 13 27.62 -56.84 -34.15
N ALA A 14 26.54 -56.45 -33.48
CA ALA A 14 26.56 -55.39 -32.47
C ALA A 14 25.95 -55.94 -31.19
N SER A 15 26.83 -56.16 -30.22
CA SER A 15 26.59 -56.49 -28.83
C SER A 15 25.61 -55.54 -28.15
N LEU A 16 24.72 -56.11 -27.33
CA LEU A 16 23.94 -55.42 -26.31
C LEU A 16 24.86 -54.59 -25.41
N VAL A 17 24.76 -53.27 -25.49
CA VAL A 17 25.09 -52.37 -24.39
C VAL A 17 23.89 -51.46 -24.23
N SER A 18 23.20 -51.67 -23.10
CA SER A 18 22.26 -50.72 -22.52
C SER A 18 22.90 -49.34 -22.51
N SER A 19 22.50 -48.47 -23.44
CA SER A 19 22.77 -47.04 -23.33
C SER A 19 21.84 -46.46 -22.27
N ALA A 20 22.13 -46.80 -21.00
CA ALA A 20 21.81 -45.91 -19.91
C ALA A 20 22.55 -44.60 -20.22
N PRO A 21 21.85 -43.45 -20.29
CA PRO A 21 22.55 -42.20 -20.43
C PRO A 21 23.49 -42.05 -19.23
N LEU A 22 24.77 -41.82 -19.55
CA LEU A 22 25.79 -41.41 -18.60
C LEU A 22 25.20 -40.34 -17.67
N THR A 23 25.11 -40.72 -16.40
CA THR A 23 24.70 -39.92 -15.26
C THR A 23 25.50 -38.61 -15.23
N LEU A 24 24.90 -37.54 -15.73
CA LEU A 24 25.17 -36.22 -15.16
C LEU A 24 24.67 -36.33 -13.73
N GLN A 25 25.61 -36.32 -12.79
CA GLN A 25 25.33 -36.10 -11.38
C GLN A 25 24.88 -34.64 -11.21
N GLU A 26 23.78 -34.26 -11.87
CA GLU A 26 22.94 -33.14 -11.45
C GLU A 26 22.60 -33.47 -10.01
N LYS A 27 23.11 -32.68 -9.06
CA LYS A 27 22.88 -32.88 -7.64
C LYS A 27 21.38 -32.91 -7.38
N ARG A 28 20.78 -34.11 -7.47
CA ARG A 28 19.51 -34.42 -6.82
C ARG A 28 19.72 -34.05 -5.36
N ALA A 29 18.72 -33.39 -4.77
CA ALA A 29 18.78 -33.05 -3.36
C ALA A 29 19.19 -34.29 -2.54
N PRO A 30 19.96 -34.13 -1.46
CA PRO A 30 20.42 -35.25 -0.65
C PRO A 30 19.25 -36.07 -0.10
N ASP A 31 19.51 -37.35 0.16
CA ASP A 31 18.54 -38.25 0.79
C ASP A 31 18.02 -37.65 2.11
N GLY A 32 16.72 -37.80 2.35
CA GLY A 32 16.06 -37.30 3.57
C GLY A 32 15.46 -35.90 3.45
N VAL A 33 15.76 -35.13 2.41
CA VAL A 33 15.00 -33.91 2.11
C VAL A 33 13.58 -34.32 1.68
N PRO A 34 12.50 -33.79 2.27
CA PRO A 34 11.15 -34.20 1.88
C PRO A 34 10.85 -33.87 0.41
N ASP A 35 10.34 -34.85 -0.35
CA ASP A 35 10.09 -34.70 -1.80
C ASP A 35 9.20 -33.49 -2.14
N TYR A 36 8.22 -33.17 -1.29
CA TYR A 36 7.33 -32.02 -1.50
C TYR A 36 8.05 -30.68 -1.35
N VAL A 37 9.14 -30.59 -0.58
CA VAL A 37 10.00 -29.39 -0.49
C VAL A 37 10.69 -29.13 -1.84
N LEU A 38 11.05 -30.18 -2.57
CA LEU A 38 11.65 -30.09 -3.90
C LEU A 38 10.59 -29.81 -4.96
N LYS A 39 9.49 -30.57 -4.92
CA LYS A 39 8.38 -30.49 -5.88
C LYS A 39 7.79 -29.09 -5.96
N TYR A 40 7.62 -28.43 -4.81
CA TYR A 40 6.93 -27.15 -4.70
C TYR A 40 7.88 -25.96 -4.49
N ALA A 41 9.20 -26.15 -4.64
CA ALA A 41 10.19 -25.09 -4.51
C ALA A 41 9.92 -23.91 -5.46
N PRO A 42 10.20 -22.66 -5.06
CA PRO A 42 9.99 -21.50 -5.91
C PRO A 42 10.87 -21.52 -7.17
N ILE A 43 10.40 -20.89 -8.23
CA ILE A 43 11.20 -20.39 -9.35
C ILE A 43 11.36 -18.88 -9.15
N VAL A 44 12.56 -18.35 -9.27
CA VAL A 44 12.84 -16.92 -9.10
C VAL A 44 13.12 -16.30 -10.47
N TYR A 45 12.43 -15.23 -10.82
CA TYR A 45 12.83 -14.36 -11.94
C TYR A 45 13.60 -13.18 -11.39
N LEU A 46 14.87 -13.08 -11.76
CA LEU A 46 15.69 -11.88 -11.53
C LEU A 46 15.28 -10.82 -12.55
N HIS A 47 15.14 -9.57 -12.12
CA HIS A 47 14.78 -8.47 -13.02
C HIS A 47 15.72 -8.42 -14.25
N SER A 48 15.18 -8.16 -15.44
CA SER A 48 15.88 -8.25 -16.73
C SER A 48 17.10 -7.35 -16.85
N GLN A 49 17.07 -6.22 -16.14
CA GLN A 49 18.14 -5.23 -16.06
C GLN A 49 18.93 -5.28 -14.74
N ASP A 50 18.75 -6.31 -13.92
CA ASP A 50 19.56 -6.44 -12.71
C ASP A 50 21.01 -6.80 -13.07
N GLU A 51 21.95 -6.08 -12.48
CA GLU A 51 23.37 -6.32 -12.65
C GLU A 51 23.94 -7.17 -11.52
N TYR A 52 23.24 -7.28 -10.40
CA TYR A 52 23.68 -7.96 -9.19
C TYR A 52 22.95 -9.30 -9.07
N ASN A 53 23.65 -10.38 -9.40
CA ASN A 53 23.12 -11.74 -9.46
C ASN A 53 23.42 -12.52 -8.17
N PRO A 54 22.79 -13.70 -7.96
CA PRO A 54 23.08 -14.55 -6.81
C PRO A 54 24.57 -14.89 -6.70
N THR A 55 25.11 -14.87 -5.49
CA THR A 55 26.55 -15.00 -5.23
C THR A 55 26.86 -16.23 -4.39
N ASP A 56 27.95 -16.91 -4.75
CA ASP A 56 28.54 -17.96 -3.91
C ASP A 56 29.12 -17.37 -2.63
N ILE A 57 28.76 -17.94 -1.48
CA ILE A 57 29.14 -17.42 -0.16
C ILE A 57 30.66 -17.40 0.00
N GLN A 58 31.38 -18.43 -0.48
CA GLN A 58 32.84 -18.45 -0.37
C GLN A 58 33.47 -17.40 -1.29
N ALA A 59 32.91 -17.18 -2.48
CA ALA A 59 33.36 -16.12 -3.36
C ALA A 59 33.23 -14.74 -2.69
N PHE A 60 32.11 -14.47 -2.01
CA PHE A 60 31.94 -13.26 -1.21
C PHE A 60 32.98 -13.15 -0.08
N LEU A 61 33.19 -14.23 0.68
CA LEU A 61 34.15 -14.23 1.79
C LEU A 61 35.58 -13.93 1.34
N ASN A 62 35.97 -14.35 0.13
CA ASN A 62 37.30 -14.05 -0.43
C ASN A 62 37.53 -12.54 -0.66
N HIS A 63 36.47 -11.74 -0.74
CA HIS A 63 36.52 -10.29 -0.93
C HIS A 63 36.18 -9.50 0.33
N THR A 64 36.11 -10.15 1.48
CA THR A 64 35.81 -9.48 2.76
C THR A 64 36.88 -9.74 3.81
N THR A 65 36.98 -8.81 4.75
CA THR A 65 37.79 -8.89 5.94
C THR A 65 36.92 -8.56 7.15
N PRO A 66 36.97 -9.36 8.24
CA PRO A 66 36.16 -9.09 9.40
C PRO A 66 36.62 -7.81 10.11
N ARG A 67 35.67 -6.94 10.46
CA ARG A 67 35.94 -5.70 11.21
C ARG A 67 35.00 -5.53 12.38
N VAL A 68 35.48 -4.92 13.45
CA VAL A 68 34.69 -4.42 14.58
C VAL A 68 34.97 -2.93 14.72
N ASN A 69 33.93 -2.10 14.70
CA ASN A 69 34.06 -0.64 14.74
C ASN A 69 35.05 -0.10 13.68
N TYR A 70 34.90 -0.56 12.43
CA TYR A 70 35.71 -0.20 11.26
C TYR A 70 37.19 -0.59 11.33
N LYS A 71 37.62 -1.31 12.37
CA LYS A 71 38.97 -1.85 12.49
C LYS A 71 38.98 -3.34 12.17
N GLU A 72 39.95 -3.76 11.37
CA GLU A 72 40.21 -5.18 11.12
C GLU A 72 40.42 -5.92 12.44
N VAL A 73 39.80 -7.09 12.54
CA VAL A 73 40.03 -8.05 13.61
C VAL A 73 40.56 -9.34 13.01
N ASP A 74 41.26 -10.13 13.81
CA ASP A 74 41.67 -11.45 13.34
C ASP A 74 40.47 -12.37 13.20
N GLY A 75 40.49 -13.16 12.12
CA GLY A 75 39.54 -14.23 11.88
C GLY A 75 40.18 -15.59 12.15
N PRO A 76 39.37 -16.66 12.20
CA PRO A 76 39.85 -18.04 12.32
C PRO A 76 40.75 -18.48 11.15
N SER A 77 40.66 -17.79 10.01
CA SER A 77 41.57 -17.90 8.86
C SER A 77 41.56 -16.60 8.06
N LYS A 78 42.54 -16.42 7.17
CA LYS A 78 42.54 -15.37 6.15
C LYS A 78 42.83 -16.01 4.77
N PRO A 79 41.89 -16.01 3.81
CA PRO A 79 40.52 -15.48 3.90
C PRO A 79 39.63 -16.36 4.80
N LEU A 80 38.48 -15.80 5.21
CA LEU A 80 37.44 -16.54 5.94
C LEU A 80 36.84 -17.65 5.07
N THR A 81 36.28 -18.68 5.72
CA THR A 81 35.63 -19.78 5.02
C THR A 81 34.22 -20.02 5.52
N THR A 82 33.42 -20.70 4.71
CA THR A 82 32.06 -21.13 5.10
C THR A 82 32.06 -22.11 6.28
N SER A 83 33.22 -22.66 6.64
CA SER A 83 33.38 -23.69 7.67
C SER A 83 33.91 -23.16 9.01
N ASN A 84 34.20 -21.87 9.13
CA ASN A 84 34.73 -21.30 10.38
C ASN A 84 34.10 -19.97 10.80
N LEU A 85 33.11 -19.48 10.07
CA LEU A 85 32.50 -18.17 10.30
C LEU A 85 31.78 -18.07 11.67
N ASP A 86 31.35 -19.20 12.24
CA ASP A 86 30.73 -19.33 13.57
C ASP A 86 31.65 -18.91 14.73
N GLN A 87 32.96 -18.88 14.50
CA GLN A 87 33.96 -18.46 15.48
C GLN A 87 34.02 -16.93 15.65
N MET A 88 33.35 -16.17 14.78
CA MET A 88 33.33 -14.71 14.81
C MET A 88 32.25 -14.16 15.75
N GLY A 89 32.54 -13.00 16.34
CA GLY A 89 31.62 -12.32 17.25
C GLY A 89 30.41 -11.68 16.57
N LYS A 90 29.33 -11.46 17.33
CA LYS A 90 28.10 -10.80 16.85
C LYS A 90 28.31 -9.35 16.38
N ASP A 91 29.36 -8.68 16.86
CA ASP A 91 29.67 -7.29 16.51
C ASP A 91 30.60 -7.19 15.28
N THR A 92 30.92 -8.33 14.66
CA THR A 92 31.78 -8.44 13.47
C THR A 92 31.00 -8.14 12.19
N TRP A 93 31.60 -7.34 11.32
CA TRP A 93 31.12 -6.98 9.99
C TRP A 93 32.05 -7.58 8.93
N LEU A 94 31.51 -8.35 7.98
CA LEU A 94 32.25 -8.88 6.83
C LEU A 94 32.46 -7.77 5.80
N THR A 95 33.44 -6.90 6.07
CA THR A 95 33.65 -5.65 5.34
C THR A 95 34.39 -5.92 4.04
N SER A 96 33.92 -5.34 2.94
CA SER A 96 34.56 -5.36 1.63
C SER A 96 36.03 -4.91 1.69
N ASN A 97 36.87 -5.64 0.98
CA ASN A 97 38.27 -5.27 0.72
C ASN A 97 38.38 -4.20 -0.38
N ASP A 98 37.36 -4.07 -1.23
CA ASP A 98 37.32 -3.21 -2.39
C ASP A 98 36.36 -2.02 -2.18
N ASP A 99 36.62 -0.90 -2.87
CA ASP A 99 35.66 0.20 -2.96
C ASP A 99 34.51 -0.18 -3.91
N VAL A 100 33.37 -0.56 -3.35
CA VAL A 100 32.20 -1.01 -4.12
C VAL A 100 31.61 0.09 -5.01
N THR A 101 31.96 1.36 -4.79
CA THR A 101 31.58 2.46 -5.70
C THR A 101 32.34 2.46 -7.02
N LYS A 102 33.39 1.64 -7.14
CA LYS A 102 34.12 1.36 -8.38
C LYS A 102 33.56 0.16 -9.15
N ASP A 103 32.46 -0.40 -8.69
CA ASP A 103 31.72 -1.47 -9.33
C ASP A 103 32.58 -2.72 -9.66
N PRO A 104 33.27 -3.31 -8.64
CA PRO A 104 34.15 -4.45 -8.87
C PRO A 104 33.38 -5.68 -9.36
N GLN A 105 34.01 -6.55 -10.16
CA GLN A 105 33.29 -7.67 -10.80
C GLN A 105 32.67 -8.67 -9.82
N TRP A 106 33.26 -8.86 -8.63
CA TRP A 106 32.77 -9.85 -7.67
C TRP A 106 31.40 -9.50 -7.07
N ILE A 107 31.03 -8.21 -7.03
CA ILE A 107 29.70 -7.80 -6.52
C ILE A 107 28.57 -8.13 -7.50
N LYS A 108 28.87 -8.41 -8.77
CA LYS A 108 27.88 -8.75 -9.81
C LYS A 108 27.34 -10.17 -9.70
N GLY A 109 27.97 -11.03 -8.88
CA GLY A 109 27.55 -12.40 -8.64
C GLY A 109 27.63 -13.31 -9.88
N THR A 110 26.91 -14.43 -9.84
CA THR A 110 26.88 -15.43 -10.92
C THR A 110 25.53 -15.43 -11.62
N LYS A 111 25.48 -14.95 -12.87
CA LYS A 111 24.26 -14.95 -13.66
C LYS A 111 23.79 -16.39 -13.96
N PRO A 112 22.50 -16.73 -13.72
CA PRO A 112 21.95 -18.02 -14.11
C PRO A 112 22.02 -18.25 -15.63
N ASN A 113 22.27 -19.49 -16.04
CA ASN A 113 22.24 -19.91 -17.43
C ASN A 113 20.78 -20.08 -17.94
N SER A 114 20.60 -20.50 -19.19
CA SER A 114 19.26 -20.67 -19.79
C SER A 114 18.38 -21.75 -19.13
N LYS A 115 18.97 -22.62 -18.29
CA LYS A 115 18.25 -23.61 -17.47
C LYS A 115 17.99 -23.10 -16.04
N GLY A 116 18.38 -21.87 -15.73
CA GLY A 116 18.26 -21.29 -14.39
C GLY A 116 19.33 -21.75 -13.41
N LYS A 117 20.45 -22.32 -13.86
CA LYS A 117 21.54 -22.76 -12.99
C LYS A 117 22.66 -21.72 -12.91
N THR A 118 23.17 -21.45 -11.71
CA THR A 118 24.40 -20.67 -11.52
C THR A 118 25.61 -21.62 -11.63
N GLU A 119 26.29 -21.59 -12.78
CA GLU A 119 27.38 -22.54 -13.07
C GLU A 119 28.61 -22.28 -12.19
N GLY A 120 29.11 -23.34 -11.54
CA GLY A 120 30.31 -23.25 -10.69
C GLY A 120 30.11 -22.51 -9.36
N ALA A 121 28.88 -22.12 -9.01
CA ALA A 121 28.56 -21.33 -7.82
C ALA A 121 27.40 -21.95 -7.04
N THR A 122 27.53 -22.07 -5.71
CA THR A 122 26.43 -22.45 -4.81
C THR A 122 25.82 -21.19 -4.21
N THR A 123 24.65 -20.81 -4.71
CA THR A 123 24.07 -19.46 -4.51
C THR A 123 22.80 -19.45 -3.65
N ALA A 124 22.34 -20.63 -3.23
CA ALA A 124 21.16 -20.79 -2.40
C ALA A 124 21.37 -21.78 -1.24
N ALA A 125 20.54 -21.66 -0.22
CA ALA A 125 20.45 -22.63 0.87
C ALA A 125 18.98 -22.95 1.17
N ILE A 126 18.65 -24.24 1.21
CA ILE A 126 17.31 -24.74 1.49
C ILE A 126 17.34 -25.25 2.92
N ILE A 127 16.57 -24.60 3.80
CA ILE A 127 16.53 -24.91 5.23
C ILE A 127 15.14 -25.42 5.58
N VAL A 128 15.07 -26.65 6.07
CA VAL A 128 13.82 -27.34 6.42
C VAL A 128 13.67 -27.37 7.94
N ASN A 129 12.60 -26.77 8.45
CA ASN A 129 12.20 -26.89 9.85
C ASN A 129 10.96 -27.79 9.94
N ASP A 130 11.16 -29.03 10.41
CA ASP A 130 10.07 -29.94 10.74
C ASP A 130 9.54 -29.62 12.14
N LYS A 131 8.28 -29.23 12.21
CA LYS A 131 7.61 -28.75 13.42
C LYS A 131 6.76 -29.82 14.08
N GLY A 132 6.77 -31.05 13.54
CA GLY A 132 5.92 -32.14 13.99
C GLY A 132 4.50 -32.08 13.43
N ASP A 133 3.75 -33.17 13.62
CA ASP A 133 2.36 -33.31 13.19
C ASP A 133 2.12 -33.00 11.70
N GLY A 134 3.11 -33.31 10.86
CA GLY A 134 3.09 -33.05 9.43
C GLY A 134 3.28 -31.58 9.03
N ASN A 135 3.55 -30.68 9.97
CA ASN A 135 3.80 -29.27 9.71
C ASN A 135 5.28 -29.03 9.42
N VAL A 136 5.57 -28.49 8.24
CA VAL A 136 6.95 -28.19 7.82
C VAL A 136 7.03 -26.78 7.25
N ASP A 137 8.03 -26.01 7.68
CA ASP A 137 8.39 -24.75 7.04
C ASP A 137 9.70 -24.96 6.26
N ALA A 138 9.69 -24.72 4.95
CA ALA A 138 10.89 -24.74 4.12
C ALA A 138 11.26 -23.32 3.69
N PHE A 139 12.47 -22.91 3.99
CA PHE A 139 13.03 -21.61 3.59
C PHE A 139 14.00 -21.81 2.43
N TYR A 140 13.83 -21.01 1.38
CA TYR A 140 14.69 -20.95 0.21
C TYR A 140 15.45 -19.62 0.30
N MET A 141 16.68 -19.69 0.82
CA MET A 141 17.53 -18.53 1.09
C MET A 141 18.37 -18.19 -0.14
N TYR A 142 18.47 -16.91 -0.45
CA TYR A 142 19.18 -16.34 -1.60
C TYR A 142 20.22 -15.35 -1.08
N PHE A 143 21.44 -15.43 -1.61
CA PHE A 143 22.51 -14.53 -1.22
C PHE A 143 22.96 -13.68 -2.40
N TYR A 144 23.11 -12.38 -2.17
CA TYR A 144 23.66 -11.43 -3.12
C TYR A 144 24.87 -10.74 -2.51
N ALA A 145 25.92 -10.51 -3.30
CA ALA A 145 27.11 -9.82 -2.80
C ALA A 145 26.89 -8.32 -2.56
N TYR A 146 25.88 -7.75 -3.19
CA TYR A 146 25.61 -6.32 -3.12
C TYR A 146 24.14 -6.03 -3.41
N ASN A 147 23.54 -5.22 -2.56
CA ASN A 147 22.20 -4.68 -2.73
C ASN A 147 22.32 -3.21 -3.15
N TYR A 148 21.70 -2.86 -4.26
CA TYR A 148 21.48 -1.48 -4.69
C TYR A 148 20.09 -1.02 -4.22
N GLY A 149 20.03 -0.10 -3.26
CA GLY A 149 18.78 0.26 -2.57
C GLY A 149 17.85 1.22 -3.31
N GLY A 150 18.06 1.44 -4.61
CA GLY A 150 17.11 2.18 -5.45
C GLY A 150 17.25 3.71 -5.43
N LYS A 151 16.55 4.39 -6.34
CA LYS A 151 16.58 5.85 -6.49
C LYS A 151 15.42 6.49 -5.72
N VAL A 152 15.68 7.62 -5.07
CA VAL A 152 14.65 8.38 -4.34
C VAL A 152 13.98 9.34 -5.30
N LEU A 153 12.65 9.24 -5.44
CA LEU A 153 11.84 10.10 -6.33
C LEU A 153 12.34 10.14 -7.80
N GLY A 154 13.00 9.08 -8.27
CA GLY A 154 13.57 9.02 -9.62
C GLY A 154 14.84 9.87 -9.84
N TRP A 155 15.43 10.43 -8.79
CA TRP A 155 16.64 11.26 -8.90
C TRP A 155 17.92 10.42 -8.80
N ASP A 156 18.68 10.33 -9.88
CA ASP A 156 19.91 9.51 -9.96
C ASP A 156 20.97 9.84 -8.90
N LYS A 157 21.00 11.08 -8.42
CA LYS A 157 21.97 11.55 -7.43
C LYS A 157 21.56 11.24 -5.99
N LEU A 158 20.31 10.85 -5.75
CA LEU A 158 19.75 10.55 -4.43
C LEU A 158 19.29 9.10 -4.39
N ASN A 159 20.07 8.26 -3.71
CA ASN A 159 19.84 6.82 -3.60
C ASN A 159 20.22 6.40 -2.18
N PHE A 160 19.44 5.52 -1.56
CA PHE A 160 19.57 5.08 -0.17
C PHE A 160 19.57 3.56 -0.06
N GLY A 161 20.17 3.03 1.00
CA GLY A 161 20.09 1.60 1.32
C GLY A 161 21.05 0.69 0.57
N ASN A 162 22.07 1.22 -0.11
CA ASN A 162 23.10 0.37 -0.69
C ASN A 162 23.88 -0.34 0.40
N HIS A 163 24.13 -1.64 0.25
CA HIS A 163 24.93 -2.37 1.21
C HIS A 163 25.59 -3.59 0.58
N VAL A 164 26.78 -3.92 1.10
CA VAL A 164 27.51 -5.14 0.75
C VAL A 164 26.87 -6.31 1.48
N GLY A 165 26.69 -7.44 0.80
CA GLY A 165 26.04 -8.64 1.31
C GLY A 165 24.54 -8.47 1.51
N ASP A 166 23.72 -9.37 0.99
CA ASP A 166 22.29 -9.31 1.20
C ASP A 166 21.64 -10.70 1.25
N TRP A 167 20.69 -10.86 2.17
CA TRP A 167 20.01 -12.12 2.47
C TRP A 167 18.51 -11.98 2.29
N GLU A 168 18.04 -12.55 1.19
CA GLU A 168 16.64 -12.61 0.78
C GLU A 168 16.13 -14.06 0.82
N HIS A 169 14.82 -14.26 0.89
CA HIS A 169 14.24 -15.59 0.90
C HIS A 169 12.76 -15.64 0.53
N THR A 170 12.34 -16.81 0.08
CA THR A 170 10.94 -17.21 0.21
C THR A 170 10.81 -18.33 1.23
N MET A 171 9.61 -18.50 1.78
CA MET A 171 9.32 -19.62 2.66
C MET A 171 7.96 -20.21 2.32
N ILE A 172 7.90 -21.54 2.27
CA ILE A 172 6.66 -22.28 2.02
C ILE A 172 6.30 -23.06 3.28
N ARG A 173 5.05 -22.89 3.72
CA ARG A 173 4.47 -23.68 4.80
C ARG A 173 3.70 -24.86 4.23
N PHE A 174 3.97 -26.04 4.78
CA PHE A 174 3.33 -27.29 4.43
C PHE A 174 2.56 -27.87 5.62
N SER A 175 1.44 -28.52 5.31
CA SER A 175 0.67 -29.36 6.22
C SER A 175 0.47 -30.72 5.55
N ASN A 176 0.99 -31.78 6.18
CA ASN A 176 0.95 -33.15 5.65
C ASN A 176 1.47 -33.26 4.20
N GLY A 177 2.56 -32.54 3.91
CA GLY A 177 3.18 -32.49 2.58
C GLY A 177 2.43 -31.64 1.53
N GLN A 178 1.31 -31.01 1.88
CA GLN A 178 0.59 -30.07 1.00
C GLN A 178 0.96 -28.62 1.32
N PRO A 179 1.30 -27.80 0.31
CA PRO A 179 1.66 -26.41 0.55
C PRO A 179 0.42 -25.56 0.83
N GLU A 180 0.44 -24.81 1.93
CA GLU A 180 -0.68 -23.96 2.37
C GLU A 180 -0.46 -22.47 2.01
N GLY A 181 0.77 -21.99 2.12
CA GLY A 181 1.11 -20.59 1.91
C GLY A 181 2.57 -20.36 1.54
N VAL A 182 2.83 -19.21 0.93
CA VAL A 182 4.15 -18.72 0.56
C VAL A 182 4.38 -17.35 1.20
N TRP A 183 5.52 -17.18 1.82
CA TRP A 183 6.07 -15.90 2.28
C TRP A 183 7.14 -15.43 1.29
N PHE A 184 7.07 -14.15 0.90
CA PHE A 184 8.09 -13.48 0.12
C PHE A 184 8.75 -12.42 1.00
N SER A 185 10.07 -12.48 1.18
CA SER A 185 10.81 -11.44 1.90
C SER A 185 10.85 -10.16 1.09
N GLN A 186 10.63 -9.05 1.77
CA GLN A 186 10.76 -7.68 1.26
C GLN A 186 11.28 -6.86 2.45
N HIS A 187 11.94 -5.73 2.16
CA HIS A 187 12.42 -4.66 3.06
C HIS A 187 12.15 -4.80 4.58
N ALA A 188 11.53 -3.79 5.20
CA ALA A 188 11.25 -3.80 6.64
C ALA A 188 10.23 -4.88 7.05
N ASN A 189 9.53 -5.50 6.08
CA ASN A 189 8.57 -6.57 6.26
C ASN A 189 8.20 -7.20 4.90
N GLY A 190 7.83 -8.47 4.86
CA GLY A 190 7.41 -9.17 3.63
C GLY A 190 5.90 -9.36 3.48
N GLN A 191 5.51 -10.27 2.59
CA GLN A 191 4.10 -10.59 2.30
C GLN A 191 3.84 -12.10 2.32
N ALA A 192 2.69 -12.50 2.89
CA ALA A 192 2.21 -13.87 2.86
C ALA A 192 1.00 -14.03 1.92
N PHE A 193 1.00 -15.10 1.13
CA PHE A 193 -0.11 -15.49 0.25
C PHE A 193 -0.46 -16.96 0.46
N ARG A 194 -1.73 -17.33 0.27
CA ARG A 194 -2.10 -18.74 0.12
C ARG A 194 -1.37 -19.31 -1.08
N TYR A 195 -0.95 -20.56 -0.98
CA TYR A 195 -0.19 -21.20 -2.05
C TYR A 195 -0.97 -21.22 -3.37
N SER A 196 -2.28 -21.45 -3.29
CA SER A 196 -3.21 -21.45 -4.43
C SER A 196 -3.33 -20.09 -5.14
N THR A 197 -2.91 -19.01 -4.48
CA THR A 197 -3.05 -17.65 -4.99
C THR A 197 -1.93 -17.26 -5.94
N VAL A 198 -0.70 -17.69 -5.65
CA VAL A 198 0.49 -17.17 -6.34
C VAL A 198 0.66 -17.79 -7.72
N GLU A 199 1.27 -17.04 -8.64
CA GLU A 199 1.60 -17.54 -9.99
C GLU A 199 2.42 -18.83 -9.89
N LYS A 200 2.24 -19.71 -10.88
CA LYS A 200 2.93 -20.98 -10.99
C LYS A 200 3.79 -21.01 -12.25
N ASP A 201 4.86 -21.79 -12.19
CA ASP A 201 5.69 -22.10 -13.34
C ASP A 201 4.88 -22.78 -14.47
N SER A 202 5.50 -22.99 -15.62
CA SER A 202 4.83 -23.59 -16.78
C SER A 202 4.23 -24.98 -16.53
N ALA A 203 4.74 -25.72 -15.53
CA ALA A 203 4.19 -27.01 -15.10
C ALA A 203 2.95 -26.87 -14.20
N GLY A 204 2.64 -25.65 -13.74
CA GLY A 204 1.52 -25.34 -12.85
C GLY A 204 1.78 -25.77 -11.40
N VAL A 205 3.03 -26.07 -11.03
CA VAL A 205 3.36 -26.67 -9.73
C VAL A 205 4.14 -25.72 -8.85
N ARG A 206 5.20 -25.09 -9.35
CA ARG A 206 6.15 -24.34 -8.52
C ARG A 206 5.75 -22.87 -8.43
N PRO A 207 5.73 -22.22 -7.26
CA PRO A 207 5.36 -20.81 -7.16
C PRO A 207 6.43 -19.93 -7.81
N VAL A 208 6.01 -18.85 -8.46
CA VAL A 208 6.91 -17.87 -9.05
C VAL A 208 7.16 -16.75 -8.05
N ALA A 209 8.44 -16.40 -7.88
CA ALA A 209 8.90 -15.22 -7.16
C ALA A 209 9.61 -14.28 -8.12
N TYR A 210 9.39 -12.98 -7.97
CA TYR A 210 10.05 -11.95 -8.75
C TYR A 210 10.99 -11.16 -7.84
N SER A 211 12.29 -11.21 -8.14
CA SER A 211 13.32 -10.46 -7.43
C SER A 211 13.43 -9.08 -8.05
N SER A 212 13.30 -8.04 -7.23
CA SER A 212 13.39 -6.65 -7.66
C SER A 212 14.79 -6.29 -8.14
N LYS A 213 14.86 -5.31 -9.04
CA LYS A 213 16.11 -4.77 -9.58
C LYS A 213 16.97 -4.17 -8.47
N GLY A 214 18.09 -4.81 -8.17
CA GLY A 214 19.14 -4.29 -7.29
C GLY A 214 18.86 -4.47 -5.81
N SER A 215 17.63 -4.28 -5.34
CA SER A 215 17.25 -4.47 -3.93
C SER A 215 16.90 -5.91 -3.56
N HIS A 216 16.71 -6.77 -4.56
CA HIS A 216 16.49 -8.22 -4.44
C HIS A 216 15.29 -8.69 -3.60
N ALA A 217 14.48 -7.76 -3.09
CA ALA A 217 13.20 -8.03 -2.46
C ALA A 217 12.32 -8.89 -3.38
N ASN A 218 11.65 -9.86 -2.78
CA ASN A 218 10.87 -10.87 -3.47
C ASN A 218 9.39 -10.52 -3.47
N TYR A 219 8.77 -10.64 -4.63
CA TYR A 219 7.36 -10.34 -4.85
C TYR A 219 6.64 -11.51 -5.51
N ALA A 220 5.34 -11.63 -5.25
CA ALA A 220 4.49 -12.69 -5.81
C ALA A 220 4.01 -12.41 -7.24
N ILE A 221 4.44 -11.29 -7.80
CA ILE A 221 3.89 -10.58 -8.97
C ILE A 221 5.01 -9.74 -9.59
N GLU A 222 4.94 -9.49 -10.89
CA GLU A 222 5.78 -8.50 -11.56
C GLU A 222 5.19 -7.07 -11.46
N GLY A 223 6.01 -6.05 -11.71
CA GLY A 223 5.61 -4.64 -11.77
C GLY A 223 6.40 -3.75 -10.79
N THR A 224 5.82 -2.58 -10.48
CA THR A 224 6.38 -1.66 -9.49
C THR A 224 5.81 -1.96 -8.11
N HIS A 225 6.66 -1.91 -7.08
CA HIS A 225 6.28 -2.13 -5.69
C HIS A 225 6.87 -1.04 -4.79
N ASP A 226 6.05 -0.45 -3.93
CA ASP A 226 6.50 0.56 -2.96
C ASP A 226 7.36 -0.03 -1.83
N HIS A 227 8.52 0.59 -1.64
CA HIS A 227 9.59 0.23 -0.72
C HIS A 227 9.37 0.71 0.73
N VAL A 228 8.37 1.57 1.00
CA VAL A 228 8.21 2.29 2.28
C VAL A 228 7.10 1.72 3.18
N ILE A 229 6.15 0.94 2.64
CA ILE A 229 4.97 0.48 3.39
C ILE A 229 4.95 -1.05 3.55
N PRO A 230 5.25 -1.57 4.76
CA PRO A 230 5.03 -2.97 5.11
C PRO A 230 3.62 -3.47 4.73
N ASN A 231 3.53 -4.56 3.97
CA ASN A 231 2.28 -5.24 3.59
C ASN A 231 1.43 -4.54 2.49
N LEU A 232 1.99 -3.66 1.67
CA LEU A 232 1.23 -3.03 0.58
C LEU A 232 2.12 -2.73 -0.64
N ASN A 233 1.85 -3.37 -1.78
CA ASN A 233 2.47 -3.00 -3.05
C ASN A 233 1.71 -1.78 -3.61
N LEU A 234 2.15 -0.56 -3.30
CA LEU A 234 1.69 0.62 -4.04
C LEU A 234 2.45 0.72 -5.37
N PRO A 235 1.80 1.22 -6.43
CA PRO A 235 2.45 1.44 -7.72
C PRO A 235 3.41 2.63 -7.72
N PHE A 236 3.33 3.53 -6.72
CA PHE A 236 4.29 4.60 -6.52
C PHE A 236 4.58 4.84 -5.04
N GLY A 237 5.87 4.95 -4.71
CA GLY A 237 6.42 5.20 -3.38
C GLY A 237 7.53 6.24 -3.44
N ALA A 238 7.97 6.81 -2.31
CA ALA A 238 9.13 7.72 -2.31
C ALA A 238 10.44 7.00 -2.74
N LEU A 239 10.41 5.66 -2.66
CA LEU A 239 11.42 4.70 -3.10
C LEU A 239 10.64 3.48 -3.63
N GLU A 240 11.05 2.92 -4.78
CA GLU A 240 10.29 1.89 -5.52
C GLU A 240 11.20 0.72 -5.92
N ASP A 241 10.64 -0.49 -5.84
CA ASP A 241 11.19 -1.71 -6.42
C ASP A 241 10.53 -2.00 -7.76
N TYR A 242 11.31 -2.52 -8.71
CA TYR A 242 10.83 -2.91 -10.02
C TYR A 242 11.13 -4.37 -10.27
N THR A 243 10.12 -5.13 -10.68
CA THR A 243 10.21 -6.56 -10.99
C THR A 243 9.65 -6.87 -12.38
N ASP A 244 10.24 -7.86 -13.06
CA ASP A 244 9.76 -8.38 -14.33
C ASP A 244 10.16 -9.86 -14.52
N LYS A 245 9.69 -10.51 -15.60
CA LYS A 245 10.15 -11.84 -16.02
C LYS A 245 11.49 -11.77 -16.76
N GLY A 246 12.54 -11.36 -16.07
CA GLY A 246 13.90 -11.34 -16.59
C GLY A 246 14.55 -12.73 -16.61
N THR A 247 15.70 -12.86 -15.94
CA THR A 247 16.48 -14.11 -15.95
C THR A 247 15.84 -15.12 -15.00
N MET A 248 15.36 -16.25 -15.53
CA MET A 248 14.88 -17.36 -14.71
C MET A 248 16.03 -17.98 -13.93
N TRP A 249 15.82 -18.21 -12.63
CA TRP A 249 16.74 -18.86 -11.71
C TRP A 249 15.99 -19.97 -10.96
N ASP A 250 16.57 -21.16 -10.94
CA ASP A 250 16.11 -22.28 -10.13
C ASP A 250 17.08 -22.50 -8.96
N PRO A 251 16.70 -22.07 -7.74
CA PRO A 251 17.56 -22.20 -6.56
C PRO A 251 17.98 -23.65 -6.27
N LEU A 252 17.20 -24.66 -6.68
CA LEU A 252 17.52 -26.07 -6.39
C LEU A 252 18.76 -26.57 -7.14
N LEU A 253 19.07 -25.99 -8.30
CA LEU A 253 20.16 -26.47 -9.16
C LEU A 253 21.56 -26.19 -8.59
N SER A 254 21.64 -25.27 -7.63
CA SER A 254 22.88 -24.81 -7.01
C SER A 254 22.67 -24.44 -5.53
N ALA A 255 22.16 -25.38 -4.73
CA ALA A 255 21.86 -25.18 -3.31
C ALA A 255 22.61 -26.13 -2.36
N TRP A 256 22.82 -25.65 -1.14
CA TRP A 256 23.01 -26.49 0.05
C TRP A 256 21.67 -26.81 0.72
N TYR A 257 21.59 -27.96 1.40
CA TYR A 257 20.36 -28.45 2.01
C TYR A 257 20.59 -28.74 3.50
N TYR A 258 19.78 -28.12 4.35
CA TYR A 258 19.90 -28.20 5.81
C TYR A 258 18.58 -28.53 6.48
N ARG A 259 18.64 -29.28 7.57
CA ARG A 259 17.59 -29.33 8.58
C ARG A 259 17.90 -28.32 9.69
N PHE A 260 16.87 -27.65 10.16
CA PHE A 260 16.94 -26.78 11.33
C PHE A 260 16.17 -27.44 12.48
N GLU A 261 16.82 -27.54 13.63
CA GLU A 261 16.24 -28.09 14.85
C GLU A 261 16.12 -26.96 15.89
N PRO A 262 14.90 -26.50 16.23
CA PRO A 262 14.71 -25.46 17.22
C PRO A 262 15.23 -25.87 18.60
N SER A 263 15.93 -24.96 19.29
CA SER A 263 16.44 -25.15 20.65
C SER A 263 16.48 -23.81 21.41
N GLY A 264 15.46 -23.56 22.24
CA GLY A 264 15.28 -22.30 22.94
C GLY A 264 15.05 -21.11 21.98
N ASP A 265 15.77 -20.01 22.20
CA ASP A 265 15.72 -18.80 21.34
C ASP A 265 16.59 -18.92 20.08
N SER A 266 17.26 -20.06 19.88
CA SER A 266 18.09 -20.37 18.72
C SER A 266 17.73 -21.73 18.12
N GLY A 267 18.56 -22.26 17.22
CA GLY A 267 18.45 -23.65 16.80
C GLY A 267 19.75 -24.15 16.20
N VAL A 268 19.77 -25.45 15.90
CA VAL A 268 20.94 -26.15 15.38
C VAL A 268 20.71 -26.47 13.91
N PHE A 269 21.67 -26.11 13.07
CA PHE A 269 21.69 -26.49 11.67
C PHE A 269 22.44 -27.81 11.49
N LYS A 270 21.89 -28.70 10.66
CA LYS A 270 22.58 -29.92 10.21
C LYS A 270 22.42 -30.06 8.70
N ALA A 271 23.50 -30.37 8.01
CA ALA A 271 23.45 -30.67 6.58
C ALA A 271 22.76 -32.02 6.33
N PHE A 272 21.87 -32.09 5.33
CA PHE A 272 21.23 -33.35 4.98
C PHE A 272 22.23 -34.39 4.44
N ASP A 273 23.26 -33.94 3.70
CA ASP A 273 24.32 -34.82 3.19
C ASP A 273 25.44 -35.11 4.20
N GLY A 274 25.37 -34.50 5.40
CA GLY A 274 26.40 -34.56 6.42
C GLY A 274 27.74 -33.90 6.03
N LYS A 275 27.80 -33.18 4.91
CA LYS A 275 29.03 -32.61 4.33
C LYS A 275 28.97 -31.10 4.15
N ALA A 276 27.80 -30.53 3.84
CA ALA A 276 27.68 -29.09 3.64
C ALA A 276 28.07 -28.34 4.93
N PRO A 277 28.83 -27.24 4.83
CA PRO A 277 29.30 -26.52 6.01
C PRO A 277 28.11 -25.84 6.71
N THR A 278 28.07 -25.89 8.04
CA THR A 278 27.01 -25.22 8.85
C THR A 278 27.49 -23.96 9.53
N ALA A 279 28.80 -23.79 9.73
CA ALA A 279 29.39 -22.65 10.47
C ALA A 279 28.92 -21.27 9.96
N TRP A 280 28.76 -21.10 8.65
CA TRP A 280 28.25 -19.85 8.09
C TRP A 280 26.79 -19.55 8.47
N LEU A 281 25.95 -20.56 8.71
CA LEU A 281 24.59 -20.38 9.22
C LEU A 281 24.57 -19.92 10.68
N ASP A 282 25.58 -20.33 11.44
CA ASP A 282 25.76 -20.01 12.85
C ASP A 282 26.50 -18.68 13.09
N PHE A 283 26.95 -17.99 12.03
CA PHE A 283 27.56 -16.67 12.14
C PHE A 283 26.54 -15.62 12.60
N LYS A 284 26.82 -14.99 13.75
CA LYS A 284 25.92 -14.04 14.42
C LYS A 284 26.17 -12.57 14.08
N GLY A 285 27.20 -12.28 13.28
CA GLY A 285 27.56 -10.93 12.89
C GLY A 285 26.77 -10.44 11.68
N HIS A 286 27.35 -9.43 11.03
CA HIS A 286 26.77 -8.76 9.88
C HIS A 286 27.48 -9.16 8.59
N TRP A 287 26.69 -9.54 7.60
CA TRP A 287 27.12 -9.85 6.25
C TRP A 287 27.26 -8.55 5.48
N GLY A 288 28.47 -7.97 5.46
CA GLY A 288 28.74 -6.72 4.76
C GLY A 288 29.46 -5.66 5.56
N ASP A 289 29.60 -4.50 4.93
CA ASP A 289 30.13 -3.30 5.52
C ASP A 289 29.24 -2.80 6.66
N LYS A 290 29.85 -2.24 7.71
CA LYS A 290 29.13 -1.35 8.63
C LYS A 290 28.76 -0.08 7.88
N GLN A 291 27.59 0.49 8.15
CA GLN A 291 27.13 1.76 7.57
C GLN A 291 28.28 2.77 7.47
N TYR A 292 28.48 3.40 6.32
CA TYR A 292 29.64 4.27 6.14
C TYR A 292 29.57 5.47 7.11
N PRO A 293 30.70 5.91 7.69
CA PRO A 293 30.76 7.09 8.55
C PRO A 293 30.17 8.33 7.87
N LYS A 294 29.67 9.29 8.67
CA LYS A 294 29.05 10.52 8.15
C LYS A 294 30.03 11.40 7.37
N ASP A 295 31.30 11.28 7.70
CA ASP A 295 32.44 11.99 7.12
C ASP A 295 33.10 11.23 5.96
N ASP A 296 32.57 10.06 5.55
CA ASP A 296 33.00 9.39 4.32
C ASP A 296 32.46 10.15 3.10
N ASP A 297 33.34 10.55 2.18
CA ASP A 297 32.99 11.32 0.97
C ASP A 297 31.95 10.63 0.07
N ARG A 298 31.80 9.31 0.18
CA ARG A 298 30.83 8.51 -0.59
C ARG A 298 29.46 8.49 0.08
N GLN A 299 29.39 8.82 1.38
CA GLN A 299 28.18 8.75 2.17
C GLN A 299 27.33 10.01 2.00
N VAL A 300 26.02 9.80 1.89
CA VAL A 300 25.02 10.86 1.97
C VAL A 300 23.97 10.41 2.98
N ILE A 301 23.73 11.22 4.00
CA ILE A 301 22.64 10.99 4.95
C ILE A 301 21.67 12.17 4.85
N LEU A 302 20.43 11.87 4.49
CA LEU A 302 19.35 12.86 4.39
C LEU A 302 18.10 12.27 5.03
N PHE A 303 17.41 13.04 5.87
CA PHE A 303 16.20 12.60 6.59
C PHE A 303 16.40 11.30 7.41
N GLY A 304 17.60 11.07 7.94
CA GLY A 304 17.93 9.86 8.70
C GLY A 304 18.17 8.60 7.87
N GLN A 305 18.05 8.66 6.54
CA GLN A 305 18.36 7.56 5.62
C GLN A 305 19.78 7.70 5.07
N ALA A 306 20.53 6.60 5.03
CA ALA A 306 21.92 6.57 4.57
C ALA A 306 22.02 5.99 3.14
N LYS A 307 22.91 6.55 2.32
CA LYS A 307 23.25 6.02 1.00
C LYS A 307 23.87 4.64 1.09
N PHE A 308 24.88 4.49 1.96
CA PHE A 308 25.52 3.21 2.26
C PHE A 308 25.14 2.77 3.67
N SER A 309 24.17 1.86 3.78
CA SER A 309 23.70 1.28 5.04
C SER A 309 24.54 0.07 5.47
N GLY A 310 24.28 -0.44 6.68
CA GLY A 310 24.96 -1.64 7.16
C GLY A 310 24.39 -2.91 6.54
N GLY A 311 25.26 -3.89 6.27
CA GLY A 311 24.86 -5.23 5.85
C GLY A 311 23.99 -6.00 6.88
N PRO A 312 23.14 -6.94 6.43
CA PRO A 312 22.17 -7.63 7.27
C PRO A 312 22.82 -8.73 8.13
N THR A 313 22.02 -9.27 9.06
CA THR A 313 22.37 -10.52 9.78
C THR A 313 21.98 -11.76 8.95
N GLY A 314 22.55 -12.91 9.29
CA GLY A 314 22.40 -14.15 8.51
C GLY A 314 21.04 -14.87 8.65
N PRO A 315 20.88 -16.02 7.98
CA PRO A 315 19.63 -16.80 7.97
C PRO A 315 19.07 -17.18 9.34
N ALA A 316 19.93 -17.42 10.35
CA ALA A 316 19.50 -17.73 11.71
C ALA A 316 18.59 -16.64 12.33
N ASN A 317 18.74 -15.39 11.91
CA ASN A 317 17.96 -14.25 12.40
C ASN A 317 16.61 -14.09 11.69
N LYS A 318 16.27 -14.94 10.70
CA LYS A 318 15.03 -14.85 9.93
C LYS A 318 13.84 -15.60 10.58
N GLN A 319 13.91 -15.86 11.90
CA GLN A 319 12.87 -16.51 12.71
C GLN A 319 12.42 -17.87 12.16
N LEU A 320 13.37 -18.79 11.97
CA LEU A 320 13.12 -20.08 11.31
C LEU A 320 12.09 -20.97 12.04
N ASN A 321 11.85 -20.74 13.34
CA ASN A 321 10.82 -21.41 14.13
C ASN A 321 9.54 -20.57 14.38
N ARG A 322 9.24 -19.59 13.51
CA ARG A 322 8.07 -18.73 13.66
C ARG A 322 6.74 -19.50 13.70
N LYS A 323 5.83 -19.10 14.60
CA LYS A 323 4.50 -19.74 14.76
C LYS A 323 3.62 -19.54 13.53
N LYS A 324 3.57 -18.32 13.00
CA LYS A 324 2.79 -17.95 11.81
C LYS A 324 3.66 -18.01 10.56
N ILE A 325 3.05 -17.93 9.38
CA ILE A 325 3.80 -17.84 8.12
C ILE A 325 4.56 -16.52 8.01
N CYS A 326 4.05 -15.45 8.63
CA CYS A 326 4.74 -14.17 8.76
C CYS A 326 5.64 -14.18 10.01
N PRO A 327 6.75 -13.42 10.02
CA PRO A 327 7.57 -13.23 11.21
C PRO A 327 6.78 -12.53 12.33
N ASP A 328 7.18 -12.77 13.57
CA ASP A 328 6.66 -12.10 14.75
C ASP A 328 7.46 -10.81 14.99
N ASN A 329 6.92 -9.69 14.52
CA ASN A 329 7.56 -8.37 14.55
C ASN A 329 6.59 -7.24 14.94
N GLY A 330 5.49 -7.58 15.62
CA GLY A 330 4.44 -6.62 15.99
C GLY A 330 3.46 -6.26 14.87
N ASN A 331 3.69 -6.72 13.63
CA ASN A 331 2.75 -6.53 12.52
C ASN A 331 1.69 -7.62 12.46
N LEU A 332 0.50 -7.28 11.94
CA LEU A 332 -0.54 -8.26 11.64
C LEU A 332 -0.04 -9.23 10.55
N CYS A 333 -0.07 -10.52 10.85
CA CYS A 333 0.17 -11.54 9.83
C CYS A 333 -1.08 -11.73 8.98
N ILE A 334 -1.03 -11.26 7.73
CA ILE A 334 -2.13 -11.32 6.78
C ILE A 334 -1.78 -12.36 5.71
N LEU A 335 -2.49 -13.48 5.71
CA LEU A 335 -2.40 -14.49 4.65
C LEU A 335 -3.37 -14.16 3.51
N ARG A 336 -2.85 -13.69 2.39
CA ARG A 336 -3.65 -13.15 1.27
C ARG A 336 -4.17 -14.25 0.34
N SER A 337 -5.41 -14.11 -0.12
CA SER A 337 -6.05 -15.04 -1.07
C SER A 337 -6.14 -14.48 -2.50
N ILE A 338 -5.59 -13.29 -2.77
CA ILE A 338 -5.65 -12.60 -4.06
C ILE A 338 -4.27 -11.98 -4.35
N LEU A 339 -3.79 -12.10 -5.60
CA LEU A 339 -2.68 -11.31 -6.13
C LEU A 339 -3.19 -9.99 -6.68
N VAL A 340 -2.55 -8.88 -6.32
CA VAL A 340 -2.75 -7.55 -6.89
C VAL A 340 -1.34 -7.05 -7.18
N PRO A 341 -0.92 -6.74 -8.43
CA PRO A 341 -1.64 -6.36 -9.66
C PRO A 341 -1.47 -7.37 -10.82
N ARG A 342 -2.21 -7.17 -11.93
CA ARG A 342 -2.00 -7.89 -13.20
C ARG A 342 -1.54 -6.92 -14.30
N LYS A 343 -0.39 -7.22 -14.90
CA LYS A 343 0.21 -6.50 -16.02
C LYS A 343 -0.67 -6.58 -17.28
N MET A 344 -0.57 -5.52 -18.05
CA MET A 344 -1.43 -5.09 -19.15
C MET A 344 -0.92 -5.63 -20.47
N GLU A 345 -1.70 -6.50 -21.13
CA GLU A 345 -1.78 -6.58 -22.59
C GLU A 345 -3.22 -6.97 -22.97
N MET A 346 -3.77 -6.28 -23.96
CA MET A 346 -4.90 -6.65 -24.83
C MET A 346 -6.30 -6.06 -24.57
N ASP A 347 -6.64 -5.20 -25.55
CA ASP A 347 -7.88 -5.02 -26.31
C ASP A 347 -9.07 -4.31 -25.64
N GLU A 348 -9.39 -3.12 -26.18
CA GLU A 348 -10.46 -2.19 -25.78
C GLU A 348 -11.88 -2.80 -25.84
N LYS A 349 -12.02 -4.05 -26.29
CA LYS A 349 -13.31 -4.68 -26.54
C LYS A 349 -13.94 -5.38 -25.33
N TYR A 350 -13.21 -5.58 -24.23
CA TYR A 350 -13.69 -6.35 -23.07
C TYR A 350 -14.10 -5.51 -21.83
N TRP A 351 -14.10 -4.17 -21.94
CA TRP A 351 -14.42 -3.23 -20.85
C TRP A 351 -15.83 -3.33 -20.23
N LEU A 352 -16.71 -4.20 -20.73
CA LEU A 352 -18.15 -4.10 -20.45
C LEU A 352 -18.74 -5.14 -19.49
N GLN A 353 -17.98 -6.04 -18.84
CA GLN A 353 -18.63 -7.25 -18.28
C GLN A 353 -18.36 -7.74 -16.85
N ILE A 354 -17.52 -7.17 -15.96
CA ILE A 354 -17.50 -7.62 -14.53
C ILE A 354 -17.22 -6.48 -13.51
N PRO A 355 -18.06 -6.24 -12.48
CA PRO A 355 -17.87 -5.22 -11.43
C PRO A 355 -17.15 -5.69 -10.14
N GLY A 356 -16.38 -4.80 -9.48
CA GLY A 356 -16.23 -4.81 -8.01
C GLY A 356 -14.87 -5.15 -7.34
N ALA A 357 -13.74 -5.28 -8.05
CA ALA A 357 -12.42 -5.47 -7.41
C ALA A 357 -11.50 -4.26 -7.61
N ALA A 358 -11.09 -3.63 -6.51
CA ALA A 358 -10.40 -2.34 -6.42
C ALA A 358 -9.16 -2.21 -7.34
N ASP A 359 -9.24 -1.18 -8.17
CA ASP A 359 -8.37 -0.82 -9.29
C ASP A 359 -7.10 -0.09 -8.79
N THR A 360 -5.90 -0.52 -9.19
CA THR A 360 -4.63 0.19 -8.93
C THR A 360 -4.72 1.66 -9.36
N ARG A 361 -5.46 1.94 -10.44
CA ARG A 361 -5.72 3.30 -10.92
C ARG A 361 -6.54 4.11 -9.93
N VAL A 362 -7.47 3.51 -9.18
CA VAL A 362 -8.23 4.20 -8.13
C VAL A 362 -7.29 4.69 -7.03
N LEU A 363 -6.30 3.89 -6.62
CA LEU A 363 -5.34 4.29 -5.58
C LEU A 363 -4.31 5.32 -6.08
N GLU A 364 -3.80 5.18 -7.31
CA GLU A 364 -2.95 6.19 -7.97
C GLU A 364 -3.67 7.52 -8.11
N THR A 365 -4.92 7.45 -8.57
CA THR A 365 -5.81 8.61 -8.70
C THR A 365 -6.03 9.24 -7.33
N SER A 366 -6.31 8.47 -6.28
CA SER A 366 -6.48 9.00 -4.92
C SER A 366 -5.22 9.68 -4.38
N ASN A 367 -4.03 9.08 -4.56
CA ASN A 367 -2.76 9.70 -4.15
C ASN A 367 -2.49 10.99 -4.92
N SER A 368 -2.67 10.95 -6.24
CA SER A 368 -2.50 12.12 -7.11
C SER A 368 -3.47 13.24 -6.75
N LEU A 369 -4.73 12.90 -6.46
CA LEU A 369 -5.73 13.86 -5.99
C LEU A 369 -5.32 14.49 -4.66
N VAL A 370 -4.86 13.71 -3.68
CA VAL A 370 -4.34 14.29 -2.42
C VAL A 370 -3.16 15.22 -2.69
N SER A 371 -2.22 14.80 -3.53
CA SER A 371 -1.04 15.61 -3.89
C SER A 371 -1.43 16.92 -4.59
N THR A 372 -2.29 16.85 -5.61
CA THR A 372 -2.80 18.02 -6.34
C THR A 372 -3.57 18.97 -5.41
N LEU A 373 -4.48 18.45 -4.57
CA LEU A 373 -5.22 19.26 -3.61
C LEU A 373 -4.28 19.91 -2.56
N ARG A 374 -3.21 19.23 -2.15
CA ARG A 374 -2.18 19.82 -1.28
C ARG A 374 -1.44 20.95 -2.00
N GLY A 375 -1.03 20.76 -3.25
CA GLY A 375 -0.41 21.81 -4.05
C GLY A 375 -1.31 23.04 -4.18
N MET A 376 -2.61 22.84 -4.40
CA MET A 376 -3.61 23.92 -4.45
C MET A 376 -3.81 24.61 -3.10
N ALA A 377 -3.55 23.94 -1.98
CA ALA A 377 -3.64 24.50 -0.64
C ALA A 377 -2.43 25.39 -0.26
N GLY A 378 -1.42 25.48 -1.12
CA GLY A 378 -0.22 26.29 -0.90
C GLY A 378 0.54 25.89 0.37
N ASP A 379 0.93 26.89 1.16
CA ASP A 379 1.71 26.70 2.39
C ASP A 379 0.87 26.22 3.60
N ALA A 380 -0.38 25.80 3.38
CA ALA A 380 -1.25 25.33 4.45
C ALA A 380 -0.61 24.13 5.19
N PRO A 381 -0.53 24.15 6.54
CA PRO A 381 0.15 23.09 7.28
C PRO A 381 -0.44 21.71 7.01
N HIS A 382 0.43 20.70 6.93
CA HIS A 382 0.02 19.32 6.63
C HIS A 382 -0.87 18.68 7.71
N SER A 383 -0.98 19.31 8.89
CA SER A 383 -1.91 18.93 9.96
C SER A 383 -3.38 19.23 9.60
N PHE A 384 -3.64 20.19 8.69
CA PHE A 384 -4.96 20.49 8.13
C PHE A 384 -5.32 19.57 6.96
N ARG A 385 -6.57 19.57 6.52
CA ARG A 385 -7.05 18.77 5.37
C ARG A 385 -6.65 19.44 4.04
N PRO A 386 -6.37 18.67 2.97
CA PRO A 386 -6.03 19.22 1.64
C PRO A 386 -7.23 19.89 0.94
N ALA A 387 -8.44 19.50 1.34
CA ALA A 387 -9.69 20.17 1.02
C ALA A 387 -10.53 20.20 2.29
N HIS A 388 -11.45 21.16 2.41
CA HIS A 388 -12.21 21.41 3.62
C HIS A 388 -11.36 21.66 4.87
N ALA A 389 -10.28 22.43 4.73
CA ALA A 389 -9.33 22.73 5.81
C ALA A 389 -9.99 23.48 6.97
N LYS A 390 -10.66 24.60 6.68
CA LYS A 390 -11.46 25.36 7.65
C LYS A 390 -12.71 24.58 8.05
N GLY A 391 -12.86 24.28 9.34
CA GLY A 391 -14.03 23.58 9.86
C GLY A 391 -13.94 23.28 11.35
N HIS A 392 -15.07 22.88 11.95
CA HIS A 392 -15.18 22.67 13.39
C HIS A 392 -16.00 21.44 13.73
N LEU A 393 -15.63 20.74 14.81
CA LEU A 393 -16.38 19.59 15.31
C LEU A 393 -17.46 20.03 16.31
N LEU A 394 -18.62 19.39 16.21
CA LEU A 394 -19.76 19.55 17.09
C LEU A 394 -20.25 18.16 17.53
N THR A 395 -21.03 18.11 18.58
CA THR A 395 -21.63 16.89 19.12
C THR A 395 -23.13 17.04 19.23
N GLY A 396 -23.83 15.91 19.14
CA GLY A 396 -25.23 15.86 19.47
C GLY A 396 -25.79 14.46 19.37
N THR A 397 -27.06 14.35 18.97
CA THR A 397 -27.81 13.10 18.97
C THR A 397 -28.62 12.94 17.68
N PHE A 398 -28.68 11.72 17.15
CA PHE A 398 -29.63 11.32 16.12
C PHE A 398 -30.79 10.53 16.73
N VAL A 399 -32.01 10.83 16.31
CA VAL A 399 -33.22 10.09 16.68
C VAL A 399 -33.89 9.59 15.39
N PRO A 400 -33.94 8.27 15.15
CA PRO A 400 -34.54 7.75 13.93
C PRO A 400 -36.05 7.91 13.90
N ALA A 401 -36.60 8.06 12.70
CA ALA A 401 -38.03 7.92 12.48
C ALA A 401 -38.40 6.43 12.47
N LEU A 402 -39.62 6.09 12.91
CA LEU A 402 -40.07 4.69 12.99
C LEU A 402 -39.95 3.95 11.64
N VAL A 403 -40.25 4.65 10.54
CA VAL A 403 -40.19 4.11 9.17
C VAL A 403 -38.77 3.75 8.72
N ALA A 404 -37.72 4.31 9.33
CA ALA A 404 -36.34 4.01 8.95
C ALA A 404 -35.97 2.53 9.16
N SER A 405 -36.51 1.92 10.22
CA SER A 405 -36.35 0.49 10.54
C SER A 405 -36.98 -0.44 9.49
N GLU A 406 -37.92 0.05 8.68
CA GLU A 406 -38.51 -0.70 7.58
C GLU A 406 -37.57 -0.75 6.36
N LEU A 407 -36.68 0.23 6.21
CA LEU A 407 -35.77 0.34 5.07
C LEU A 407 -34.43 -0.35 5.31
N THR A 408 -33.89 -0.32 6.54
CA THR A 408 -32.55 -0.86 6.84
C THR A 408 -32.45 -1.51 8.21
N SER A 409 -31.61 -2.54 8.32
CA SER A 409 -31.23 -3.17 9.59
C SER A 409 -30.09 -2.46 10.34
N ALA A 410 -29.60 -1.31 9.88
CA ALA A 410 -28.47 -0.64 10.51
C ALA A 410 -28.81 -0.06 11.90
N PRO A 411 -27.91 -0.16 12.91
CA PRO A 411 -28.27 0.09 14.31
C PRO A 411 -28.82 1.49 14.57
N HIS A 412 -28.21 2.54 14.04
CA HIS A 412 -28.64 3.93 14.24
C HIS A 412 -30.03 4.27 13.68
N PHE A 413 -30.60 3.43 12.80
CA PHE A 413 -31.97 3.56 12.33
C PHE A 413 -32.99 2.71 13.11
N ASN A 414 -32.52 1.95 14.10
CA ASN A 414 -33.30 1.01 14.90
C ASN A 414 -33.18 1.27 16.42
N ASP A 415 -32.08 1.88 16.86
CA ASP A 415 -31.87 2.31 18.24
C ASP A 415 -32.75 3.52 18.59
N THR A 416 -33.13 3.68 19.87
CA THR A 416 -33.93 4.83 20.32
C THR A 416 -33.25 6.18 20.03
N SER A 417 -31.92 6.21 20.15
CA SER A 417 -31.09 7.35 19.78
C SER A 417 -29.63 6.91 19.58
N THR A 418 -28.87 7.71 18.85
CA THR A 418 -27.45 7.46 18.60
C THR A 418 -26.63 8.73 18.79
N PRO A 419 -25.56 8.72 19.61
CA PRO A 419 -24.66 9.86 19.70
C PRO A 419 -23.99 10.14 18.36
N ILE A 420 -23.85 11.41 18.01
CA ILE A 420 -23.20 11.84 16.77
C ILE A 420 -22.08 12.85 16.99
N THR A 421 -21.12 12.83 16.07
CA THR A 421 -20.16 13.92 15.88
C THR A 421 -20.40 14.54 14.52
N VAL A 422 -20.58 15.85 14.47
CA VAL A 422 -20.80 16.60 13.24
C VAL A 422 -19.58 17.47 12.95
N ARG A 423 -19.27 17.69 11.67
CA ARG A 423 -18.28 18.67 11.25
C ARG A 423 -18.84 19.57 10.16
N PHE A 424 -18.90 20.87 10.41
CA PHE A 424 -19.11 21.87 9.37
C PHE A 424 -17.77 22.32 8.78
N SER A 425 -17.76 22.70 7.50
CA SER A 425 -16.54 23.16 6.82
C SER A 425 -16.79 23.98 5.57
N SER A 426 -15.81 24.82 5.23
CA SER A 426 -15.67 25.47 3.92
C SER A 426 -15.05 24.50 2.91
N SER A 427 -15.02 24.84 1.61
CA SER A 427 -14.63 23.92 0.53
C SER A 427 -13.11 23.71 0.38
N THR A 428 -12.32 24.78 0.50
CA THR A 428 -10.91 24.80 0.06
C THR A 428 -9.92 24.17 1.04
N GLY A 429 -8.67 24.01 0.60
CA GLY A 429 -7.54 23.60 1.43
C GLY A 429 -6.97 24.70 2.33
N PHE A 430 -7.53 25.92 2.30
CA PHE A 430 -7.05 27.04 3.10
C PHE A 430 -7.74 27.09 4.47
N PRO A 431 -7.01 26.95 5.60
CA PRO A 431 -7.61 26.92 6.93
C PRO A 431 -8.18 28.29 7.36
N THR A 432 -7.77 29.38 6.72
CA THR A 432 -8.15 30.76 7.04
C THR A 432 -9.03 31.42 5.98
N ILE A 433 -9.53 30.67 4.98
CA ILE A 433 -10.40 31.26 3.95
C ILE A 433 -11.59 32.00 4.58
N PRO A 434 -11.86 33.27 4.21
CA PRO A 434 -13.02 34.00 4.70
C PRO A 434 -14.33 33.26 4.36
N ASP A 435 -15.28 33.26 5.29
CA ASP A 435 -16.61 32.67 5.04
C ASP A 435 -17.40 33.47 4.00
N THR A 436 -17.03 34.73 3.80
CA THR A 436 -17.56 35.66 2.78
C THR A 436 -17.00 35.40 1.39
N ASP A 437 -15.89 34.65 1.27
CA ASP A 437 -15.28 34.34 -0.03
C ASP A 437 -16.19 33.36 -0.82
N PRO A 438 -16.55 33.66 -2.08
CA PRO A 438 -17.38 32.78 -2.90
C PRO A 438 -16.74 31.40 -3.14
N ASN A 439 -15.40 31.31 -3.16
CA ASN A 439 -14.65 30.06 -3.31
C ASN A 439 -14.68 29.20 -2.04
N ALA A 440 -15.14 29.73 -0.91
CA ALA A 440 -15.37 28.95 0.30
C ALA A 440 -16.58 28.00 0.16
N ASN A 441 -17.40 28.18 -0.87
CA ASN A 441 -18.53 27.30 -1.22
C ASN A 441 -18.12 26.18 -2.22
N PRO A 442 -18.82 25.04 -2.27
CA PRO A 442 -19.94 24.65 -1.39
C PRO A 442 -19.46 24.30 0.02
N ARG A 443 -20.35 24.50 1.01
CA ARG A 443 -20.16 24.09 2.40
C ARG A 443 -20.31 22.58 2.57
N GLY A 444 -19.50 22.00 3.46
CA GLY A 444 -19.55 20.58 3.80
C GLY A 444 -20.14 20.32 5.19
N ILE A 445 -20.91 19.24 5.31
CA ILE A 445 -21.32 18.63 6.58
C ILE A 445 -20.89 17.16 6.59
N ALA A 446 -20.17 16.73 7.62
CA ALA A 446 -19.88 15.32 7.87
C ALA A 446 -20.53 14.92 9.20
N ILE A 447 -21.21 13.78 9.24
CA ILE A 447 -21.93 13.27 10.41
C ILE A 447 -21.45 11.86 10.68
N ARG A 448 -20.84 11.65 11.84
CA ARG A 448 -20.49 10.33 12.37
C ARG A 448 -21.55 9.85 13.33
N PHE A 449 -22.05 8.64 13.13
CA PHE A 449 -22.90 7.91 14.06
C PHE A 449 -22.02 6.97 14.89
N HIS A 450 -22.01 7.14 16.21
CA HIS A 450 -21.25 6.28 17.12
C HIS A 450 -22.08 5.07 17.49
N LEU A 451 -21.77 3.92 16.89
CA LEU A 451 -22.55 2.69 17.03
C LEU A 451 -22.02 1.84 18.21
N PRO A 452 -22.85 0.91 18.75
CA PRO A 452 -22.42 -0.01 19.79
C PRO A 452 -21.15 -0.78 19.42
N GLU A 453 -20.30 -1.05 20.40
CA GLU A 453 -19.08 -1.83 20.16
C GLU A 453 -19.42 -3.27 19.74
N GLN A 454 -18.69 -3.78 18.75
CA GLN A 454 -18.79 -5.16 18.29
C GLN A 454 -17.43 -5.84 18.43
N ASN A 455 -17.36 -6.95 19.17
CA ASN A 455 -16.11 -7.68 19.45
C ASN A 455 -15.01 -6.80 20.07
N GLY A 456 -15.38 -5.90 20.98
CA GLY A 456 -14.45 -4.97 21.66
C GLY A 456 -13.87 -3.89 20.74
N ARG A 457 -14.50 -3.63 19.59
CA ARG A 457 -14.12 -2.56 18.67
C ARG A 457 -15.27 -1.56 18.51
N ARG A 458 -14.94 -0.27 18.66
CA ARG A 458 -15.85 0.85 18.35
C ARG A 458 -16.28 0.78 16.89
N GLN A 459 -17.59 0.84 16.66
CA GLN A 459 -18.18 0.87 15.33
C GLN A 459 -18.70 2.28 15.03
N HIS A 460 -18.65 2.66 13.77
CA HIS A 460 -19.24 3.90 13.29
C HIS A 460 -19.63 3.79 11.83
N THR A 461 -20.56 4.64 11.41
CA THR A 461 -20.83 4.95 10.00
C THR A 461 -20.83 6.46 9.85
N ASP A 462 -20.48 6.95 8.66
CA ASP A 462 -20.45 8.38 8.39
C ASP A 462 -21.33 8.75 7.19
N ILE A 463 -21.95 9.92 7.25
CA ILE A 463 -22.55 10.60 6.10
C ILE A 463 -21.69 11.82 5.80
N ILE A 464 -21.22 11.95 4.56
CA ILE A 464 -20.48 13.12 4.11
C ILE A 464 -21.23 13.77 2.97
N ALA A 465 -21.71 14.98 3.22
CA ALA A 465 -22.60 15.73 2.35
C ALA A 465 -22.09 17.16 2.09
N HIS A 466 -22.61 17.76 1.03
CA HIS A 466 -22.26 19.11 0.59
C HIS A 466 -23.54 19.92 0.33
N SER A 467 -23.44 21.24 0.37
CA SER A 467 -24.51 22.18 -0.04
C SER A 467 -24.63 22.31 -1.57
N THR A 468 -24.34 21.23 -2.28
CA THR A 468 -24.54 21.09 -3.72
C THR A 468 -25.08 19.71 -4.02
N LYS A 469 -25.91 19.60 -5.06
CA LYS A 469 -26.71 18.41 -5.32
C LYS A 469 -25.96 17.29 -6.03
N TYR A 470 -24.86 17.61 -6.70
CA TYR A 470 -24.08 16.72 -7.56
C TYR A 470 -22.59 17.07 -7.52
N PHE A 471 -21.74 16.17 -8.04
CA PHE A 471 -20.30 16.37 -8.13
C PHE A 471 -19.91 16.88 -9.54
N PRO A 472 -18.79 17.60 -9.72
CA PRO A 472 -18.39 18.12 -11.03
C PRO A 472 -18.04 17.05 -12.07
N THR A 473 -17.65 15.85 -11.65
CA THR A 473 -17.17 14.77 -12.55
C THR A 473 -17.70 13.43 -12.09
N ARG A 474 -17.75 12.44 -12.99
CA ARG A 474 -18.27 11.10 -12.68
C ARG A 474 -17.22 10.27 -11.97
N THR A 475 -15.95 10.41 -12.34
CA THR A 475 -14.85 9.60 -11.79
C THR A 475 -13.77 10.43 -11.13
N GLY A 476 -12.98 9.80 -10.25
CA GLY A 476 -11.81 10.45 -9.65
C GLY A 476 -10.75 10.86 -10.68
N ALA A 477 -10.61 10.10 -11.77
CA ALA A 477 -9.63 10.38 -12.81
C ALA A 477 -9.99 11.65 -13.60
N GLU A 478 -11.26 11.79 -13.97
CA GLU A 478 -11.79 13.02 -14.57
C GLU A 478 -11.63 14.21 -13.62
N PHE A 479 -11.88 14.01 -12.31
CA PHE A 479 -11.68 15.08 -11.33
C PHE A 479 -10.21 15.50 -11.25
N LEU A 480 -9.29 14.53 -11.26
CA LEU A 480 -7.84 14.80 -11.25
C LEU A 480 -7.40 15.53 -12.52
N GLU A 481 -7.91 15.14 -13.68
CA GLU A 481 -7.67 15.82 -14.96
C GLU A 481 -8.16 17.27 -14.90
N PHE A 482 -9.38 17.49 -14.41
CA PHE A 482 -9.93 18.83 -14.22
C PHE A 482 -9.04 19.69 -13.31
N LEU A 483 -8.64 19.17 -12.15
CA LEU A 483 -7.76 19.91 -11.22
C LEU A 483 -6.41 20.23 -11.87
N LYS A 484 -5.79 19.27 -12.56
CA LYS A 484 -4.53 19.48 -13.27
C LYS A 484 -4.65 20.55 -14.34
N ALA A 485 -5.72 20.53 -15.13
CA ALA A 485 -6.00 21.55 -16.14
C ALA A 485 -6.22 22.93 -15.50
N ALA A 486 -6.90 23.00 -14.35
CA ALA A 486 -7.12 24.26 -13.63
C ALA A 486 -5.84 24.83 -12.99
N THR A 487 -4.85 23.97 -12.69
CA THR A 487 -3.58 24.37 -12.06
C THR A 487 -2.40 24.48 -13.03
N SER A 488 -2.61 24.21 -14.33
CA SER A 488 -1.51 24.25 -15.31
C SER A 488 -1.19 25.67 -15.76
N ASP A 489 0.03 25.88 -16.25
CA ASP A 489 0.45 27.17 -16.80
C ASP A 489 -0.37 27.61 -18.02
N ASN A 490 -1.06 26.66 -18.68
CA ASN A 490 -1.94 26.89 -19.83
C ASN A 490 -3.45 26.75 -19.48
N ALA A 491 -3.84 26.98 -18.22
CA ALA A 491 -5.23 26.80 -17.76
C ALA A 491 -6.28 27.53 -18.63
N GLY A 492 -5.92 28.69 -19.21
CA GLY A 492 -6.80 29.46 -20.12
C GLY A 492 -7.22 28.72 -21.39
N GLU A 493 -6.48 27.68 -21.80
CA GLU A 493 -6.82 26.79 -22.93
C GLU A 493 -7.26 25.40 -22.43
N ALA A 494 -6.55 24.84 -21.46
CA ALA A 494 -6.79 23.49 -20.95
C ALA A 494 -8.15 23.33 -20.27
N VAL A 495 -8.62 24.35 -19.53
CA VAL A 495 -9.92 24.30 -18.87
C VAL A 495 -11.07 24.33 -19.89
N PRO A 496 -11.14 25.28 -20.85
CA PRO A 496 -12.14 25.22 -21.92
C PRO A 496 -12.14 23.91 -22.70
N GLU A 497 -10.97 23.34 -23.00
CA GLU A 497 -10.86 22.04 -23.67
C GLU A 497 -11.49 20.93 -22.83
N PHE A 498 -11.17 20.84 -21.53
CA PHE A 498 -11.79 19.87 -20.63
C PHE A 498 -13.31 20.04 -20.58
N LEU A 499 -13.79 21.28 -20.39
CA LEU A 499 -15.23 21.58 -20.30
C LEU A 499 -15.99 21.25 -21.60
N SER A 500 -15.33 21.30 -22.76
CA SER A 500 -15.94 20.89 -24.03
C SER A 500 -16.28 19.39 -24.09
N ARG A 501 -15.53 18.57 -23.35
CA ARG A 501 -15.74 17.12 -23.21
C ARG A 501 -16.60 16.74 -22.01
N HIS A 502 -16.70 17.64 -21.02
CA HIS A 502 -17.36 17.43 -19.74
C HIS A 502 -18.44 18.50 -19.47
N PRO A 503 -19.57 18.50 -20.21
CA PRO A 503 -20.65 19.47 -20.02
C PRO A 503 -21.24 19.43 -18.60
N GLU A 504 -21.20 18.29 -17.92
CA GLU A 504 -21.61 18.13 -16.52
C GLU A 504 -20.75 18.96 -15.57
N THR A 505 -19.44 19.08 -15.83
CA THR A 505 -18.54 19.94 -15.06
C THR A 505 -18.84 21.41 -15.32
N ALA A 506 -19.10 21.79 -16.57
CA ALA A 506 -19.49 23.16 -16.91
C ALA A 506 -20.78 23.57 -16.19
N ARG A 507 -21.79 22.69 -16.19
CA ARG A 507 -23.02 22.88 -15.43
C ARG A 507 -22.75 22.99 -13.92
N PHE A 508 -21.86 22.19 -13.35
CA PHE A 508 -21.48 22.31 -11.94
C PHE A 508 -20.84 23.66 -11.63
N LEU A 509 -19.91 24.15 -12.46
CA LEU A 509 -19.23 25.43 -12.25
C LEU A 509 -20.20 26.62 -12.33
N GLN A 510 -21.20 26.55 -13.22
CA GLN A 510 -22.20 27.59 -13.42
C GLN A 510 -23.33 27.57 -12.37
N ASP A 511 -23.57 26.44 -11.71
CA ASP A 511 -24.64 26.30 -10.72
C ASP A 511 -24.38 27.24 -9.53
N PRO A 512 -25.33 28.13 -9.16
CA PRO A 512 -25.16 29.06 -8.06
C PRO A 512 -24.84 28.35 -6.74
N LYS A 513 -23.86 28.88 -6.01
CA LYS A 513 -23.46 28.40 -4.67
C LYS A 513 -23.58 29.56 -3.68
N PRO A 514 -24.81 29.96 -3.31
CA PRO A 514 -25.04 31.12 -2.47
C PRO A 514 -24.41 30.92 -1.08
N SER A 515 -24.07 32.02 -0.42
CA SER A 515 -23.54 31.97 0.95
C SER A 515 -24.70 31.83 1.95
N PRO A 516 -24.71 30.80 2.83
CA PRO A 516 -25.76 30.66 3.84
C PRO A 516 -25.72 31.78 4.87
N ASP A 517 -26.86 32.13 5.45
CA ASP A 517 -26.88 32.99 6.64
C ASP A 517 -26.27 32.28 7.87
N SER A 518 -26.42 30.95 7.93
CA SER A 518 -25.84 30.08 8.96
C SER A 518 -25.74 28.64 8.44
N PHE A 519 -24.78 27.86 8.94
CA PHE A 519 -24.77 26.40 8.71
C PHE A 519 -26.08 25.73 9.17
N ALA A 520 -26.76 26.29 10.18
CA ALA A 520 -28.03 25.80 10.71
C ALA A 520 -29.24 26.01 9.77
N THR A 521 -29.08 26.82 8.73
CA THR A 521 -30.10 27.13 7.73
C THR A 521 -29.65 26.76 6.32
N GLU A 522 -28.63 25.91 6.20
CA GLU A 522 -28.10 25.40 4.93
C GLU A 522 -28.65 24.00 4.64
N LYS A 523 -28.94 23.70 3.39
CA LYS A 523 -29.41 22.38 2.95
C LYS A 523 -28.23 21.59 2.41
N PHE A 524 -28.08 20.34 2.85
CA PHE A 524 -26.99 19.47 2.39
C PHE A 524 -27.51 18.21 1.70
N PHE A 525 -26.68 17.69 0.80
CA PHE A 525 -26.98 16.58 -0.08
C PHE A 525 -25.87 15.55 0.03
N GLY A 526 -26.23 14.27 0.19
CA GLY A 526 -25.24 13.17 0.27
C GLY A 526 -24.46 12.93 -1.04
N VAL A 527 -24.94 13.50 -2.15
CA VAL A 527 -24.41 13.40 -3.52
C VAL A 527 -24.45 11.97 -4.07
N ASN A 528 -23.68 11.04 -3.50
CA ASN A 528 -23.67 9.64 -3.93
C ASN A 528 -24.94 8.91 -3.48
N ALA A 529 -25.33 7.88 -4.25
CA ALA A 529 -26.40 6.98 -3.85
C ALA A 529 -25.87 5.87 -2.92
N PHE A 530 -26.76 5.32 -2.11
CA PHE A 530 -26.51 4.22 -1.17
C PHE A 530 -27.65 3.21 -1.22
N LYS A 531 -27.39 1.99 -0.77
CA LYS A 531 -28.37 0.90 -0.69
C LYS A 531 -28.70 0.63 0.77
N PHE A 532 -30.00 0.64 1.08
CA PHE A 532 -30.54 0.22 2.37
C PHE A 532 -31.06 -1.21 2.25
N LEU A 533 -30.63 -2.07 3.16
CA LEU A 533 -30.94 -3.49 3.15
C LEU A 533 -31.75 -3.87 4.39
N ASN A 534 -32.92 -4.46 4.19
CA ASN A 534 -33.73 -5.01 5.26
C ASN A 534 -34.49 -6.25 4.79
N LYS A 535 -34.38 -7.37 5.53
CA LYS A 535 -35.09 -8.62 5.24
C LYS A 535 -35.02 -9.06 3.76
N GLY A 536 -33.86 -8.86 3.12
CA GLY A 536 -33.63 -9.19 1.71
C GLY A 536 -34.15 -8.17 0.68
N LYS A 537 -34.84 -7.10 1.11
CA LYS A 537 -35.22 -5.97 0.26
C LYS A 537 -34.09 -4.95 0.20
N ILE A 538 -33.79 -4.48 -1.01
CA ILE A 538 -32.83 -3.40 -1.28
C ILE A 538 -33.63 -2.15 -1.68
N THR A 539 -33.33 -1.02 -1.05
CA THR A 539 -33.86 0.30 -1.42
C THR A 539 -32.68 1.23 -1.71
N VAL A 540 -32.59 1.75 -2.94
CA VAL A 540 -31.53 2.69 -3.32
C VAL A 540 -32.00 4.12 -3.05
N LEU A 541 -31.13 4.95 -2.48
CA LEU A 541 -31.48 6.30 -2.08
C LEU A 541 -30.31 7.28 -2.12
N ARG A 542 -30.61 8.58 -2.10
CA ARG A 542 -29.66 9.66 -1.80
C ARG A 542 -30.10 10.41 -0.55
N TYR A 543 -29.15 10.72 0.33
CA TYR A 543 -29.44 11.49 1.53
C TYR A 543 -29.72 12.97 1.20
N ARG A 544 -30.68 13.55 1.93
CA ARG A 544 -30.94 15.00 2.03
C ARG A 544 -30.93 15.38 3.50
N ILE A 545 -30.25 16.44 3.86
CA ILE A 545 -30.19 16.98 5.21
C ILE A 545 -30.80 18.37 5.14
N VAL A 546 -32.01 18.50 5.69
CA VAL A 546 -32.85 19.70 5.52
C VAL A 546 -32.95 20.42 6.86
N PRO A 547 -32.62 21.73 6.92
CA PRO A 547 -32.67 22.48 8.17
C PRO A 547 -34.12 22.66 8.62
N VAL A 548 -34.41 22.33 9.88
CA VAL A 548 -35.75 22.56 10.47
C VAL A 548 -36.06 24.05 10.55
N ALA A 549 -35.04 24.90 10.70
CA ALA A 549 -35.15 26.35 10.72
C ALA A 549 -35.46 26.98 9.34
N GLY A 550 -35.53 26.19 8.28
CA GLY A 550 -35.69 26.64 6.90
C GLY A 550 -34.37 27.09 6.26
N GLU A 551 -34.37 27.08 4.92
CA GLU A 551 -33.22 27.47 4.11
C GLU A 551 -33.09 29.00 4.03
N LYS A 552 -31.90 29.54 4.30
CA LYS A 552 -31.64 30.99 4.24
C LYS A 552 -30.24 31.29 3.71
N HIS A 553 -30.20 32.15 2.70
CA HIS A 553 -28.98 32.65 2.08
C HIS A 553 -28.89 34.16 2.14
N LEU A 554 -27.67 34.67 2.14
CA LEU A 554 -27.37 36.10 2.10
C LEU A 554 -27.28 36.58 0.65
N ASP A 555 -27.76 37.79 0.40
CA ASP A 555 -27.43 38.53 -0.82
C ASP A 555 -26.01 39.14 -0.71
N ALA A 556 -25.54 39.70 -1.81
CA ALA A 556 -24.19 40.24 -1.91
C ALA A 556 -23.93 41.45 -0.99
N GLU A 557 -24.95 42.24 -0.64
CA GLU A 557 -24.77 43.39 0.25
C GLU A 557 -24.77 42.95 1.71
N ALA A 558 -25.69 42.07 2.10
CA ALA A 558 -25.72 41.51 3.43
C ALA A 558 -24.45 40.70 3.75
N LEU A 559 -23.84 40.04 2.75
CA LEU A 559 -22.61 39.29 2.91
C LEU A 559 -21.39 40.17 3.21
N LYS A 560 -21.32 41.39 2.64
CA LYS A 560 -20.21 42.34 2.88
C LYS A 560 -20.15 42.82 4.33
N GLU A 561 -21.29 42.83 5.02
CA GLU A 561 -21.40 43.25 6.41
C GLU A 561 -21.00 42.13 7.41
N LYS A 562 -20.74 40.91 6.94
CA LYS A 562 -20.35 39.77 7.78
C LYS A 562 -18.84 39.73 8.02
N SER A 563 -18.41 39.18 9.16
CA SER A 563 -17.00 38.89 9.45
C SER A 563 -16.47 37.73 8.60
N ASP A 564 -15.15 37.61 8.49
CA ASP A 564 -14.48 36.48 7.79
C ASP A 564 -14.78 35.11 8.41
N THR A 565 -15.37 35.07 9.60
CA THR A 565 -15.64 33.86 10.39
C THR A 565 -17.11 33.74 10.81
N TYR A 566 -18.02 34.53 10.24
CA TYR A 566 -19.40 34.66 10.72
C TYR A 566 -20.17 33.35 10.84
N LEU A 567 -19.88 32.35 10.00
CA LEU A 567 -20.57 31.06 10.04
C LEU A 567 -20.18 30.22 11.26
N PHE A 568 -18.98 30.43 11.79
CA PHE A 568 -18.50 29.74 13.00
C PHE A 568 -18.75 30.59 14.24
N ASP A 569 -18.58 31.92 14.14
CA ASP A 569 -18.72 32.87 15.25
C ASP A 569 -20.13 32.85 15.87
N GLU A 570 -21.17 32.53 15.09
CA GLU A 570 -22.57 32.54 15.52
C GLU A 570 -23.04 31.23 16.20
N LEU A 571 -22.31 30.12 15.97
CA LEU A 571 -22.72 28.80 16.44
C LEU A 571 -22.80 28.71 17.97
N PRO A 572 -21.85 29.25 18.77
CA PRO A 572 -21.93 29.20 20.23
C PRO A 572 -23.19 29.88 20.78
N GLN A 573 -23.55 31.05 20.26
CA GLN A 573 -24.71 31.83 20.72
C GLN A 573 -26.01 31.14 20.30
N ARG A 574 -26.06 30.57 19.09
CA ARG A 574 -27.20 29.76 18.64
C ARG A 574 -27.41 28.53 19.53
N LEU A 575 -26.36 27.76 19.76
CA LEU A 575 -26.43 26.52 20.54
C LEU A 575 -26.70 26.75 22.03
N ALA A 576 -26.37 27.94 22.55
CA ALA A 576 -26.77 28.36 23.90
C ALA A 576 -28.30 28.55 24.05
N LEU A 577 -29.01 28.84 22.96
CA LEU A 577 -30.46 29.05 22.97
C LEU A 577 -31.22 27.74 22.72
N SER A 578 -30.82 26.99 21.70
CA SER A 578 -31.46 25.71 21.33
C SER A 578 -30.55 24.86 20.44
N PRO A 579 -30.70 23.53 20.45
CA PRO A 579 -30.05 22.68 19.48
C PRO A 579 -30.34 23.08 18.03
N ILE A 580 -29.36 22.91 17.14
CA ILE A 580 -29.59 22.99 15.69
C ILE A 580 -30.22 21.67 15.25
N GLU A 581 -31.35 21.72 14.57
CA GLU A 581 -32.06 20.53 14.11
C GLU A 581 -32.10 20.42 12.59
N PHE A 582 -31.80 19.23 12.08
CA PHE A 582 -31.99 18.85 10.68
C PHE A 582 -32.86 17.61 10.57
N LYS A 583 -33.65 17.52 9.51
CA LYS A 583 -34.27 16.28 9.06
C LYS A 583 -33.32 15.55 8.12
N LEU A 584 -33.03 14.29 8.42
CA LEU A 584 -32.35 13.38 7.50
C LEU A 584 -33.43 12.68 6.67
N LEU A 585 -33.45 12.94 5.37
CA LEU A 585 -34.39 12.35 4.43
C LEU A 585 -33.67 11.43 3.43
N ALA A 586 -34.35 10.39 3.00
CA ALA A 586 -33.98 9.54 1.87
C ALA A 586 -34.81 9.93 0.65
N GLN A 587 -34.18 10.47 -0.38
CA GLN A 587 -34.77 10.52 -1.72
C GLN A 587 -34.66 9.12 -2.31
N ILE A 588 -35.78 8.47 -2.61
CA ILE A 588 -35.82 7.09 -3.09
C ILE A 588 -35.64 7.06 -4.60
N ALA A 589 -34.74 6.19 -5.08
CA ALA A 589 -34.56 5.94 -6.50
C ALA A 589 -35.76 5.18 -7.05
N GLU A 590 -36.22 5.56 -8.24
CA GLU A 590 -37.19 4.82 -9.03
C GLU A 590 -36.50 4.13 -10.23
N GLU A 591 -37.27 3.30 -10.94
CA GLU A 591 -36.77 2.64 -12.15
C GLU A 591 -36.29 3.68 -13.18
N GLY A 592 -35.08 3.48 -13.69
CA GLY A 592 -34.44 4.39 -14.65
C GLY A 592 -33.57 5.48 -14.01
N ASP A 593 -33.60 5.69 -12.69
CA ASP A 593 -32.71 6.63 -12.04
C ASP A 593 -31.25 6.13 -12.06
N VAL A 594 -30.31 7.02 -12.37
CA VAL A 594 -28.87 6.69 -12.42
C VAL A 594 -28.30 6.68 -11.00
N THR A 595 -27.84 5.52 -10.54
CA THR A 595 -27.40 5.34 -9.14
C THR A 595 -25.89 5.34 -8.95
N ASP A 596 -25.12 5.29 -10.03
CA ASP A 596 -23.65 5.13 -10.05
C ASP A 596 -22.93 6.34 -10.67
N ASN A 597 -23.63 7.46 -10.83
CA ASN A 597 -23.07 8.70 -11.35
C ASN A 597 -23.49 9.90 -10.48
N ALA A 598 -22.55 10.42 -9.71
CA ALA A 598 -22.74 11.59 -8.87
C ALA A 598 -22.99 12.91 -9.64
N THR A 599 -22.78 12.94 -10.95
CA THR A 599 -23.09 14.13 -11.76
C THR A 599 -24.56 14.20 -12.12
N GLU A 600 -25.27 13.07 -12.14
CA GLU A 600 -26.67 13.01 -12.53
C GLU A 600 -27.60 13.40 -11.39
N LEU A 601 -28.69 14.10 -11.72
CA LEU A 601 -29.74 14.48 -10.78
C LEU A 601 -30.94 13.57 -10.91
N TRP A 602 -31.54 13.19 -9.79
CA TRP A 602 -32.87 12.56 -9.80
C TRP A 602 -33.94 13.65 -9.73
N PRO A 603 -35.13 13.42 -10.33
CA PRO A 603 -36.25 14.36 -10.24
C PRO A 603 -36.54 14.79 -8.78
N GLU A 604 -36.85 16.07 -8.57
CA GLU A 604 -37.11 16.58 -7.22
C GLU A 604 -38.42 16.04 -6.63
N GLU A 605 -39.33 15.54 -7.48
CA GLU A 605 -40.61 14.94 -7.12
C GLU A 605 -40.47 13.51 -6.58
N ARG A 606 -39.27 12.93 -6.59
CA ARG A 606 -39.02 11.59 -6.03
C ARG A 606 -39.45 11.52 -4.58
N THR A 607 -39.97 10.36 -4.20
CA THR A 607 -40.44 10.11 -2.84
C THR A 607 -39.33 10.41 -1.83
N LEU A 608 -39.63 11.28 -0.86
CA LEU A 608 -38.77 11.59 0.27
C LEU A 608 -39.31 10.90 1.53
N ILE A 609 -38.49 10.04 2.13
CA ILE A 609 -38.81 9.38 3.40
C ILE A 609 -37.97 10.01 4.51
N GLU A 610 -38.60 10.49 5.58
CA GLU A 610 -37.87 10.93 6.77
C GLU A 610 -37.22 9.73 7.47
N LEU A 611 -35.90 9.72 7.54
CA LEU A 611 -35.13 8.69 8.24
C LEU A 611 -34.92 9.04 9.72
N GLY A 612 -34.98 10.33 10.08
CA GLY A 612 -34.88 10.77 11.47
C GLY A 612 -34.49 12.23 11.60
N THR A 613 -34.26 12.64 12.85
CA THR A 613 -33.86 14.00 13.22
C THR A 613 -32.45 14.01 13.77
N ILE A 614 -31.59 14.84 13.18
CA ILE A 614 -30.25 15.17 13.65
C ILE A 614 -30.39 16.38 14.57
N LYS A 615 -29.91 16.27 15.81
CA LYS A 615 -29.84 17.37 16.77
C LYS A 615 -28.39 17.64 17.10
N ILE A 616 -27.89 18.83 16.79
CA ILE A 616 -26.55 19.29 17.15
C ILE A 616 -26.69 20.17 18.39
N GLU A 617 -26.02 19.78 19.46
CA GLU A 617 -26.31 20.29 20.81
C GLU A 617 -25.16 21.12 21.37
N LYS A 618 -23.92 20.84 20.94
CA LYS A 618 -22.73 21.51 21.48
C LYS A 618 -21.63 21.63 20.43
N MET A 619 -21.01 22.80 20.39
CA MET A 619 -19.76 23.03 19.68
C MET A 619 -18.59 22.56 20.56
N MET A 620 -17.65 21.79 20.00
CA MET A 620 -16.45 21.42 20.74
C MET A 620 -15.60 22.67 20.99
N ASP A 621 -14.86 22.67 22.11
CA ASP A 621 -13.82 23.66 22.36
C ASP A 621 -12.81 23.69 21.21
N ASP A 622 -12.24 24.87 20.92
CA ASP A 622 -11.37 25.07 19.76
C ASP A 622 -10.13 24.18 19.77
N GLU A 623 -9.45 24.06 20.91
CA GLU A 623 -8.23 23.25 21.04
C GLU A 623 -8.56 21.76 20.93
N GLU A 624 -9.65 21.33 21.57
CA GLU A 624 -10.14 19.96 21.46
C GLU A 624 -10.56 19.62 20.02
N SER A 625 -11.29 20.53 19.37
CA SER A 625 -11.74 20.44 18.00
C SER A 625 -10.55 20.28 17.06
N LEU A 626 -9.55 21.16 17.13
CA LEU A 626 -8.34 21.09 16.29
C LEU A 626 -7.58 19.77 16.51
N THR A 627 -7.40 19.36 17.78
CA THR A 627 -6.69 18.12 18.13
C THR A 627 -7.41 16.89 17.59
N ARG A 628 -8.72 16.78 17.79
CA ARG A 628 -9.51 15.66 17.25
C ARG A 628 -9.59 15.70 15.74
N GLN A 629 -9.71 16.89 15.15
CA GLN A 629 -9.77 17.06 13.71
C GLN A 629 -8.54 16.47 13.03
N ARG A 630 -7.35 16.55 13.64
CA ARG A 630 -6.09 15.95 13.15
C ARG A 630 -6.14 14.42 13.03
N SER A 631 -6.84 13.74 13.92
CA SER A 631 -6.88 12.27 13.96
C SER A 631 -8.11 11.65 13.28
N VAL A 632 -9.26 12.34 13.33
CA VAL A 632 -10.52 11.83 12.78
C VAL A 632 -10.49 11.70 11.26
N ILE A 633 -10.95 10.55 10.76
CA ILE A 633 -11.19 10.26 9.35
C ILE A 633 -12.66 9.90 9.24
N PHE A 634 -13.43 10.62 8.42
CA PHE A 634 -14.80 10.22 8.05
C PHE A 634 -14.73 9.26 6.86
N ASP A 635 -15.41 8.12 6.92
CA ASP A 635 -15.39 7.09 5.88
C ASP A 635 -16.70 7.17 5.05
N PRO A 636 -16.63 7.46 3.73
CA PRO A 636 -17.82 7.51 2.89
C PRO A 636 -18.46 6.14 2.65
N ILE A 637 -17.78 5.03 3.01
CA ILE A 637 -18.32 3.68 2.91
C ILE A 637 -18.93 3.31 4.28
N PRO A 638 -20.23 2.93 4.36
CA PRO A 638 -20.92 2.73 5.65
C PRO A 638 -20.33 1.62 6.55
N ARG A 639 -19.73 0.58 5.97
CA ARG A 639 -19.08 -0.57 6.66
C ARG A 639 -19.89 -1.22 7.79
N VAL A 640 -21.21 -1.15 7.73
CA VAL A 640 -22.13 -1.72 8.73
C VAL A 640 -23.23 -2.52 8.02
N SER A 641 -23.68 -3.60 8.64
CA SER A 641 -24.80 -4.38 8.11
C SER A 641 -26.07 -3.51 7.97
N GLY A 642 -26.80 -3.71 6.87
CA GLY A 642 -27.99 -2.93 6.53
C GLY A 642 -27.73 -1.75 5.61
N LEU A 643 -26.46 -1.36 5.38
CA LEU A 643 -26.09 -0.28 4.48
C LEU A 643 -24.96 -0.71 3.55
N GLU A 644 -25.10 -0.42 2.26
CA GLU A 644 -24.07 -0.65 1.24
C GLU A 644 -23.88 0.60 0.37
N PRO A 645 -22.68 0.83 -0.18
CA PRO A 645 -22.48 1.83 -1.22
C PRO A 645 -23.25 1.47 -2.51
N SER A 646 -23.56 2.47 -3.33
CA SER A 646 -23.88 2.22 -4.75
C SER A 646 -22.63 1.88 -5.54
N GLU A 647 -22.78 1.59 -6.84
CA GLU A 647 -21.66 1.35 -7.74
C GLU A 647 -20.96 2.64 -8.21
N ASP A 648 -21.22 3.77 -7.55
CA ASP A 648 -20.62 5.06 -7.90
C ASP A 648 -19.08 5.01 -7.73
N PRO A 649 -18.31 5.24 -8.81
CA PRO A 649 -16.86 5.07 -8.80
C PRO A 649 -16.13 6.09 -7.93
N LEU A 650 -16.79 7.17 -7.47
CA LEU A 650 -16.20 8.12 -6.54
C LEU A 650 -16.11 7.56 -5.12
N LEU A 651 -16.96 6.62 -4.71
CA LEU A 651 -17.01 6.19 -3.30
C LEU A 651 -15.71 5.53 -2.84
N GLU A 652 -15.13 4.66 -3.66
CA GLU A 652 -13.84 4.01 -3.38
C GLU A 652 -12.66 5.00 -3.46
N VAL A 653 -12.64 5.88 -4.48
CA VAL A 653 -11.63 6.94 -4.60
C VAL A 653 -11.65 7.85 -3.37
N ARG A 654 -12.85 8.24 -2.90
CA ARG A 654 -13.03 9.06 -1.71
C ARG A 654 -12.54 8.31 -0.47
N ALA A 655 -12.95 7.06 -0.24
CA ALA A 655 -12.49 6.30 0.93
C ALA A 655 -10.96 6.27 1.04
N ASN A 656 -10.27 6.08 -0.09
CA ASN A 656 -8.81 6.15 -0.16
C ASN A 656 -8.25 7.55 0.15
N ILE A 657 -8.79 8.62 -0.44
CA ILE A 657 -8.36 10.01 -0.18
C ILE A 657 -8.47 10.36 1.32
N TYR A 658 -9.57 10.00 1.96
CA TYR A 658 -9.81 10.28 3.38
C TYR A 658 -8.80 9.53 4.27
N LEU A 659 -8.48 8.28 3.91
CA LEU A 659 -7.47 7.49 4.59
C LEU A 659 -6.06 8.06 4.42
N ILE A 660 -5.66 8.38 3.19
CA ILE A 660 -4.33 8.95 2.85
C ILE A 660 -4.14 10.28 3.58
N SER A 661 -5.08 11.22 3.43
CA SER A 661 -5.02 12.51 4.09
C SER A 661 -4.99 12.37 5.61
N GLY A 662 -5.79 11.47 6.18
CA GLY A 662 -5.80 11.22 7.62
C GLY A 662 -4.48 10.67 8.15
N LYS A 663 -3.77 9.83 7.38
CA LYS A 663 -2.43 9.35 7.74
C LYS A 663 -1.41 10.49 7.72
N GLN A 664 -1.41 11.32 6.67
CA GLN A 664 -0.52 12.49 6.56
C GLN A 664 -0.72 13.45 7.74
N ARG A 665 -1.96 13.80 8.08
CA ARG A 665 -2.28 14.72 9.18
C ARG A 665 -1.87 14.17 10.54
N ARG A 666 -1.96 12.85 10.76
CA ARG A 666 -1.51 12.24 12.03
C ARG A 666 0.01 12.22 12.17
N ALA A 667 0.75 12.15 11.06
CA ALA A 667 2.21 12.04 11.07
C ALA A 667 2.96 13.36 11.35
N THR A 668 2.30 14.51 11.34
CA THR A 668 2.97 15.82 11.53
C THR A 668 3.38 16.05 12.99
N GLU A 669 4.64 16.33 13.32
CA GLU A 669 5.04 16.53 14.73
C GLU A 669 4.50 17.84 15.35
N GLU A 670 4.16 18.83 14.52
CA GLU A 670 3.69 20.14 14.97
C GLU A 670 2.22 20.11 15.48
N PRO A 671 1.93 20.78 16.62
CA PRO A 671 0.56 20.99 17.06
C PRO A 671 -0.19 21.88 16.06
N PRO A 672 -1.50 21.66 15.81
CA PRO A 672 -2.28 22.56 14.98
C PRO A 672 -2.43 23.92 15.68
N VAL A 673 -1.70 24.94 15.26
CA VAL A 673 -1.83 26.30 15.81
C VAL A 673 -2.40 27.22 14.74
N MET A 674 -3.56 27.84 14.99
CA MET A 674 -4.14 28.87 14.11
C MET A 674 -3.31 30.16 14.05
N LYS A 675 -2.47 30.41 15.07
CA LYS A 675 -1.73 31.69 15.26
C LYS A 675 -0.60 31.93 14.24
N ASP A 676 0.00 30.89 13.67
CA ASP A 676 1.15 31.07 12.76
C ASP A 676 0.74 31.44 11.32
N VAL A 677 -0.55 31.35 10.97
CA VAL A 677 -1.05 31.78 9.65
C VAL A 677 -1.23 33.31 9.60
N VAL A 678 -1.57 33.94 10.72
CA VAL A 678 -1.77 35.41 10.81
C VAL A 678 -0.46 36.18 10.61
N ALA A 679 0.69 35.57 10.94
CA ALA A 679 2.00 36.20 10.78
C ALA A 679 2.49 36.25 9.32
N MET A 680 1.96 35.40 8.42
CA MET A 680 2.37 35.35 7.01
C MET A 680 1.58 36.34 6.13
N ASP A 681 0.35 36.72 6.51
CA ASP A 681 -0.46 37.69 5.74
C ASP A 681 0.01 39.14 5.90
N ALA A 682 0.63 39.51 7.03
CA ALA A 682 1.17 40.86 7.22
C ALA A 682 2.36 41.17 6.27
N ALA A 683 3.02 40.14 5.71
CA ALA A 683 4.17 40.29 4.84
C ALA A 683 3.83 40.30 3.33
N LYS A 684 2.64 39.83 2.93
CA LYS A 684 2.26 39.69 1.50
C LYS A 684 1.27 40.74 0.98
N VAL A 685 0.77 41.65 1.83
CA VAL A 685 -0.02 42.83 1.39
C VAL A 685 0.88 44.02 0.98
N ALA A 686 2.20 43.83 0.94
CA ALA A 686 3.16 44.85 0.53
C ALA A 686 4.10 44.38 -0.59
N THR A 687 3.57 43.78 -1.67
CA THR A 687 4.21 43.72 -3.01
C THR A 687 3.20 43.41 -4.09
#